data_AF-A0A316ZAW4-F1
#
_entry.id   AF-A0A316ZAW4-F1
#
_cell.length_a   1.000
_cell.length_b   1.000
_cell.length_c   1.000
_cell.angle_alpha   90.00
_cell.angle_beta   90.00
_cell.angle_gamma   90.00
#
_symmetry.space_group_name_H-M   'P 1'
#
loop_
_entity.id
_entity.type
_entity.pdbx_description
1 polymer ?
#
loop_
_entity_poly.entity_id
_entity_poly.type
_entity_poly.pdbx_seq_one_letter_code
_entity_poly.pdbx_strand_id
1 'polypeptide(L)'
;MEDALRALHQLSLPAPSPAQLLDLLDSHSDAAERVAQLIALASAPGEGSEGDAADLLGADLLTQAVRAILANLASALEAARAAHEKEREQLQKPAAVKMLPRKAHVARSTAALKRAARAEEESGPMRPRLVFDGGPSYVSRASLAELEPISAADMKLVPRRYEGRVLYLRTVAPPVPYVGLLLEGEDVAGNIVPVAVSHATVQPQGMDAAAALFPVGTLIAIKEPYLSPNYAARAAPGKPLAGIRIDSPTDLKVFRKGETGPPGFELAPAAPAAASASLPWLDDPVALETSSEQSAAVTALLAAGRPGAAWRLLQRARTAEKSATPEHLALEGRIRYHAEDWAGAAAAFEEAMALSEASAGSDLQDGAQSLGDGAQSLGDGGILPPMPLQACLRQARAHAERFTLEPSAAEVRGLYFAAAAGARRLDVRTYVGPAAVRDIEGAGRGLVATRDVQPGEVILLCRAVAPQYPSGPPVLRLNLENGLVSTSSQIAAQSGLIHALVDRPELQLPVLGLTAGPDLPYSAFVREPYPVSVPSLREDAHERPAVDAAYVDGVLRFNAFGPSAAIDAASGAVFPRAMPHPLPAILNHACLPNVSTTFHGDVLLSRALVPLPKGIEIVHPYVRGELPYAVRQAQLSKHAFQCACELCRLDAADGDGAQMRARLVAGELPAILARSGSVLKMRVNATEAPDAKEREAHEDIVEALEGIIDRMAATYQPGRGSLRPELFDVFRSCAAHRAVTDPSRSAQCELDALACAGAEAREDWAAPHSGTGEPAAVLSRLPALHLDASIEAMLASSTRLEASGQPECAIRWTATAVWAHDCIIGGGLDVLVDRFGERYGPALRLWQQRFGRP
;
A
#
# COMPACT_ATOMS: atom_id res chain seq x y z
N MET A 1 -1.10 -19.99 17.36
CA MET A 1 0.00 -19.62 16.45
C MET A 1 1.35 -19.84 17.12
N GLU A 2 1.66 -19.18 18.24
CA GLU A 2 2.97 -19.31 18.90
C GLU A 2 3.35 -20.75 19.29
N ASP A 3 2.42 -21.49 19.92
CA ASP A 3 2.69 -22.88 20.28
C ASP A 3 2.87 -23.78 19.04
N ALA A 4 2.22 -23.44 17.92
CA ALA A 4 2.39 -24.14 16.65
C ALA A 4 3.77 -23.86 16.04
N LEU A 5 4.20 -22.60 16.01
CA LEU A 5 5.54 -22.21 15.56
C LEU A 5 6.64 -22.83 16.42
N ARG A 6 6.45 -22.86 17.74
CA ARG A 6 7.38 -23.52 18.67
C ARG A 6 7.46 -25.01 18.40
N ALA A 7 6.33 -25.68 18.21
CA ALA A 7 6.29 -27.11 17.93
C ALA A 7 6.97 -27.46 16.59
N LEU A 8 6.80 -26.62 15.55
CA LEU A 8 7.51 -26.77 14.29
C LEU A 8 9.02 -26.57 14.45
N HIS A 9 9.44 -25.54 15.18
CA HIS A 9 10.85 -25.28 15.45
C HIS A 9 11.53 -26.42 16.22
N GLN A 10 10.83 -27.04 17.18
CA GLN A 10 11.33 -28.22 17.92
C GLN A 10 11.52 -29.46 17.02
N LEU A 11 10.88 -29.50 15.86
CA LEU A 11 11.03 -30.56 14.85
C LEU A 11 12.05 -30.19 13.76
N SER A 12 12.83 -29.11 13.94
CA SER A 12 13.72 -28.54 12.92
C SER A 12 12.99 -28.18 11.60
N LEU A 13 11.67 -27.93 11.66
CA LEU A 13 10.88 -27.54 10.51
C LEU A 13 10.84 -26.00 10.36
N PRO A 14 10.85 -25.48 9.12
CA PRO A 14 10.72 -24.05 8.91
C PRO A 14 9.34 -23.56 9.36
N ALA A 15 9.27 -22.30 9.77
CA ALA A 15 7.98 -21.65 9.98
C ALA A 15 7.20 -21.61 8.64
N PRO A 16 5.86 -21.80 8.67
CA PRO A 16 5.05 -21.70 7.48
C PRO A 16 5.22 -20.33 6.84
N SER A 17 5.35 -20.33 5.52
CA SER A 17 5.35 -19.10 4.73
C SER A 17 4.03 -18.34 4.93
N PRO A 18 4.00 -17.03 4.69
CA PRO A 18 2.76 -16.29 4.82
C PRO A 18 1.62 -16.77 3.90
N ALA A 19 1.95 -17.25 2.70
CA ALA A 19 0.98 -17.86 1.80
C ALA A 19 0.41 -19.16 2.39
N GLN A 20 1.28 -19.99 2.97
CA GLN A 20 0.84 -21.19 3.69
C GLN A 20 -0.02 -20.85 4.90
N LEU A 21 0.30 -19.78 5.63
CA LEU A 21 -0.51 -19.29 6.74
C LEU A 21 -1.88 -18.79 6.27
N LEU A 22 -1.96 -18.11 5.12
CA LEU A 22 -3.23 -17.68 4.53
C LEU A 22 -4.09 -18.89 4.15
N ASP A 23 -3.50 -19.88 3.49
CA ASP A 23 -4.18 -21.13 3.13
C ASP A 23 -4.70 -21.86 4.38
N LEU A 24 -3.95 -21.86 5.47
CA LEU A 24 -4.36 -22.46 6.75
C LEU A 24 -5.52 -21.72 7.43
N LEU A 25 -5.64 -20.41 7.19
CA LEU A 25 -6.73 -19.60 7.72
C LEU A 25 -7.95 -19.63 6.81
N ASP A 26 -7.80 -20.13 5.57
CA ASP A 26 -8.89 -20.35 4.63
C ASP A 26 -9.69 -21.62 5.01
N SER A 27 -10.98 -21.61 4.70
CA SER A 27 -11.97 -22.60 5.11
C SER A 27 -12.00 -23.88 4.26
N HIS A 28 -11.05 -24.05 3.33
CA HIS A 28 -11.00 -25.23 2.46
C HIS A 28 -10.54 -26.48 3.21
N SER A 29 -11.29 -27.59 3.07
CA SER A 29 -11.07 -28.86 3.79
C SER A 29 -9.68 -29.47 3.59
N ASP A 30 -9.01 -29.13 2.49
CA ASP A 30 -7.77 -29.78 2.05
C ASP A 30 -6.53 -28.89 2.20
N ALA A 31 -6.69 -27.64 2.67
CA ALA A 31 -5.60 -26.67 2.75
C ALA A 31 -4.54 -27.07 3.80
N ALA A 32 -4.97 -27.55 4.95
CA ALA A 32 -4.08 -28.04 6.00
C ALA A 32 -3.24 -29.26 5.55
N GLU A 33 -3.82 -30.13 4.73
CA GLU A 33 -3.13 -31.31 4.18
C GLU A 33 -2.02 -30.89 3.20
N ARG A 34 -2.32 -29.96 2.29
CA ARG A 34 -1.32 -29.41 1.34
C ARG A 34 -0.20 -28.67 2.05
N VAL A 35 -0.53 -27.83 3.03
CA VAL A 35 0.47 -27.07 3.78
C VAL A 35 1.35 -28.00 4.61
N ALA A 36 0.78 -29.03 5.23
CA ALA A 36 1.55 -30.04 5.97
C ALA A 36 2.55 -30.77 5.06
N GLN A 37 2.12 -31.18 3.88
CA GLN A 37 2.99 -31.82 2.88
C GLN A 37 4.10 -30.89 2.42
N LEU A 38 3.80 -29.62 2.12
CA LEU A 38 4.79 -28.65 1.67
C LEU A 38 5.85 -28.34 2.74
N ILE A 39 5.44 -28.21 4.00
CA ILE A 39 6.37 -27.98 5.12
C ILE A 39 7.26 -29.21 5.33
N ALA A 40 6.69 -30.42 5.25
CA ALA A 40 7.45 -31.66 5.37
C ALA A 40 8.43 -31.86 4.19
N LEU A 41 8.03 -31.50 2.97
CA LEU A 41 8.85 -31.58 1.74
C LEU A 41 10.02 -30.59 1.77
N ALA A 42 9.83 -29.39 2.33
CA ALA A 42 10.87 -28.36 2.44
C ALA A 42 12.03 -28.75 3.38
N SER A 43 11.87 -29.83 4.15
CA SER A 43 12.88 -30.40 5.04
C SER A 43 13.56 -31.66 4.49
N ALA A 44 13.31 -32.04 3.23
CA ALA A 44 14.03 -33.13 2.59
C ALA A 44 15.53 -32.77 2.46
N PRO A 45 16.47 -33.67 2.81
CA PRO A 45 17.87 -33.32 2.99
C PRO A 45 18.49 -32.81 1.69
N GLY A 46 19.03 -31.59 1.74
CA GLY A 46 20.12 -31.18 0.86
C GLY A 46 21.42 -31.82 1.36
N GLU A 47 22.29 -32.26 0.44
CA GLU A 47 23.57 -32.90 0.76
C GLU A 47 24.39 -32.04 1.76
N GLY A 48 24.39 -32.37 3.06
CA GLY A 48 25.38 -31.80 3.99
C GLY A 48 25.06 -31.61 5.48
N SER A 49 23.86 -31.87 6.02
CA SER A 49 23.64 -31.74 7.48
C SER A 49 23.43 -33.10 8.15
N GLU A 50 24.49 -33.67 8.74
CA GLU A 50 24.36 -34.83 9.63
C GLU A 50 23.97 -34.36 11.03
N GLY A 51 22.77 -34.76 11.51
CA GLY A 51 22.43 -34.75 12.94
C GLY A 51 21.11 -34.09 13.33
N ASP A 52 20.12 -33.94 12.44
CA ASP A 52 18.87 -33.26 12.77
C ASP A 52 17.76 -34.21 13.24
N ALA A 53 16.88 -33.74 14.13
CA ALA A 53 15.74 -34.54 14.64
C ALA A 53 14.74 -34.94 13.53
N ALA A 54 14.73 -34.18 12.42
CA ALA A 54 13.97 -34.48 11.21
C ALA A 54 14.53 -35.71 10.45
N ASP A 55 15.84 -35.98 10.53
CA ASP A 55 16.47 -37.13 9.86
C ASP A 55 16.07 -38.48 10.50
N LEU A 56 15.63 -38.46 11.76
CA LEU A 56 15.21 -39.63 12.52
C LEU A 56 13.73 -40.00 12.31
N LEU A 57 12.93 -39.09 11.74
CA LEU A 57 11.50 -39.27 11.52
C LEU A 57 11.23 -39.47 10.01
N GLY A 58 10.65 -40.60 9.63
CA GLY A 58 10.21 -40.81 8.24
C GLY A 58 9.21 -39.73 7.79
N ALA A 59 9.20 -39.40 6.49
CA ALA A 59 8.36 -38.33 5.91
C ALA A 59 6.87 -38.41 6.31
N ASP A 60 6.34 -39.63 6.46
CA ASP A 60 4.96 -39.85 6.91
C ASP A 60 4.73 -39.45 8.37
N LEU A 61 5.71 -39.70 9.25
CA LEU A 61 5.63 -39.29 10.67
C LEU A 61 5.77 -37.78 10.83
N LEU A 62 6.65 -37.15 10.06
CA LEU A 62 6.77 -35.68 10.01
C LEU A 62 5.46 -35.05 9.54
N THR A 63 4.87 -35.58 8.47
CA THR A 63 3.58 -35.09 7.96
C THR A 63 2.46 -35.24 9.00
N GLN A 64 2.40 -36.37 9.72
CA GLN A 64 1.44 -36.57 10.81
C GLN A 64 1.66 -35.62 12.00
N ALA A 65 2.92 -35.35 12.36
CA ALA A 65 3.26 -34.41 13.41
C ALA A 65 2.83 -32.98 13.04
N VAL A 66 3.12 -32.54 11.81
CA VAL A 66 2.68 -31.23 11.30
C VAL A 66 1.15 -31.15 11.27
N ARG A 67 0.46 -32.21 10.82
CA ARG A 67 -1.01 -32.27 10.84
C ARG A 67 -1.59 -32.09 12.24
N ALA A 68 -1.01 -32.73 13.26
CA ALA A 68 -1.44 -32.56 14.65
C ALA A 68 -1.22 -31.12 15.16
N ILE A 69 -0.09 -30.49 14.79
CA ILE A 69 0.19 -29.09 15.11
C ILE A 69 -0.86 -28.15 14.49
N LEU A 70 -1.18 -28.36 13.21
CA LEU A 70 -2.18 -27.56 12.49
C LEU A 70 -3.60 -27.76 13.03
N ALA A 71 -3.97 -28.99 13.42
CA ALA A 71 -5.26 -29.26 14.05
C ALA A 71 -5.41 -28.53 15.40
N ASN A 72 -4.34 -28.44 16.19
CA ASN A 72 -4.34 -27.64 17.43
C ASN A 72 -4.52 -26.15 17.15
N LEU A 73 -3.91 -25.63 16.08
CA LEU A 73 -4.11 -24.25 15.65
C LEU A 73 -5.55 -23.99 15.24
N ALA A 74 -6.14 -24.86 14.42
CA ALA A 74 -7.53 -24.76 13.99
C ALA A 74 -8.51 -24.78 15.18
N SER A 75 -8.30 -25.70 16.14
CA SER A 75 -9.09 -25.74 17.38
C SER A 75 -8.99 -24.44 18.19
N ALA A 76 -7.80 -23.84 18.26
CA ALA A 76 -7.62 -22.55 18.92
C ALA A 76 -8.33 -21.39 18.19
N LEU A 77 -8.38 -21.42 16.85
CA LEU A 77 -9.13 -20.45 16.05
C LEU A 77 -10.64 -20.58 16.27
N GLU A 78 -11.17 -21.80 16.31
CA GLU A 78 -12.58 -22.05 16.64
C GLU A 78 -12.92 -21.58 18.06
N ALA A 79 -12.03 -21.82 19.02
CA ALA A 79 -12.20 -21.29 20.37
C ALA A 79 -12.21 -19.75 20.41
N ALA A 80 -11.40 -19.10 19.56
CA ALA A 80 -11.40 -17.64 19.42
C ALA A 80 -12.71 -17.13 18.80
N ARG A 81 -13.21 -17.78 17.73
CA ARG A 81 -14.52 -17.48 17.11
C ARG A 81 -15.66 -17.64 18.11
N ALA A 82 -15.68 -18.73 18.87
CA ALA A 82 -16.70 -18.98 19.90
C ALA A 82 -16.64 -17.94 21.03
N ALA A 83 -15.44 -17.53 21.46
CA ALA A 83 -15.28 -16.47 22.45
C ALA A 83 -15.77 -15.11 21.94
N HIS A 84 -15.52 -14.81 20.66
CA HIS A 84 -16.01 -13.61 19.98
C HIS A 84 -17.53 -13.58 19.88
N GLU A 85 -18.14 -14.67 19.40
CA GLU A 85 -19.59 -14.81 19.31
C GLU A 85 -20.25 -14.61 20.68
N LYS A 86 -19.67 -15.23 21.72
CA LYS A 86 -20.14 -15.07 23.08
C LYS A 86 -20.04 -13.63 23.60
N GLU A 87 -18.94 -12.92 23.31
CA GLU A 87 -18.82 -11.49 23.64
C GLU A 87 -19.95 -10.69 22.95
N ARG A 88 -20.20 -10.96 21.67
CA ARG A 88 -21.24 -10.30 20.88
C ARG A 88 -22.65 -10.55 21.44
N GLU A 89 -23.00 -11.79 21.75
CA GLU A 89 -24.28 -12.13 22.38
C GLU A 89 -24.45 -11.45 23.75
N GLN A 90 -23.37 -11.37 24.53
CA GLN A 90 -23.38 -10.76 25.86
C GLN A 90 -23.50 -9.23 25.85
N LEU A 91 -23.30 -8.55 24.71
CA LEU A 91 -23.53 -7.09 24.61
C LEU A 91 -24.98 -6.71 24.93
N GLN A 92 -25.94 -7.57 24.60
CA GLN A 92 -27.36 -7.33 24.88
C GLN A 92 -27.68 -7.49 26.38
N LYS A 93 -26.91 -8.33 27.08
CA LYS A 93 -27.11 -8.62 28.50
C LYS A 93 -25.76 -8.78 29.21
N PRO A 94 -25.10 -7.66 29.55
CA PRO A 94 -23.80 -7.69 30.22
C PRO A 94 -23.86 -8.46 31.55
N ALA A 95 -22.83 -9.26 31.80
CA ALA A 95 -22.70 -10.08 32.99
C ALA A 95 -21.90 -9.38 34.09
N ALA A 96 -22.15 -9.75 35.34
CA ALA A 96 -21.34 -9.27 36.46
C ALA A 96 -19.92 -9.86 36.41
N VAL A 97 -18.90 -9.02 36.59
CA VAL A 97 -17.49 -9.44 36.65
C VAL A 97 -16.92 -9.24 38.04
N LYS A 98 -16.08 -10.19 38.49
CA LYS A 98 -15.30 -10.05 39.72
C LYS A 98 -13.89 -9.63 39.35
N MET A 99 -13.40 -8.56 40.00
CA MET A 99 -12.01 -8.16 39.87
C MET A 99 -11.08 -9.22 40.42
N LEU A 100 -9.95 -9.43 39.76
CA LEU A 100 -8.92 -10.33 40.26
C LEU A 100 -8.10 -9.63 41.37
N PRO A 101 -7.61 -10.38 42.36
CA PRO A 101 -6.72 -9.82 43.36
C PRO A 101 -5.40 -9.29 42.75
N ARG A 102 -4.83 -8.24 43.34
CA ARG A 102 -3.53 -7.65 42.94
C ARG A 102 -2.43 -8.70 42.69
N LYS A 103 -2.29 -9.69 43.60
CA LYS A 103 -1.29 -10.76 43.47
C LYS A 103 -1.45 -11.57 42.18
N ALA A 104 -2.69 -11.79 41.72
CA ALA A 104 -2.96 -12.52 40.49
C ALA A 104 -2.57 -11.71 39.25
N HIS A 105 -2.82 -10.39 39.23
CA HIS A 105 -2.37 -9.49 38.17
C HIS A 105 -0.84 -9.49 38.04
N VAL A 106 -0.13 -9.26 39.15
CA VAL A 106 1.34 -9.24 39.16
C VAL A 106 1.92 -10.58 38.66
N ALA A 107 1.40 -11.71 39.15
CA ALA A 107 1.87 -13.03 38.71
C ALA A 107 1.65 -13.25 37.21
N ARG A 108 0.50 -12.81 36.67
CA ARG A 108 0.18 -12.93 35.24
C ARG A 108 1.05 -12.02 34.37
N SER A 109 1.26 -10.78 34.79
CA SER A 109 2.15 -9.84 34.11
C SER A 109 3.57 -10.39 34.03
N THR A 110 4.12 -10.89 35.15
CA THR A 110 5.45 -11.51 35.20
C THR A 110 5.53 -12.75 34.30
N ALA A 111 4.49 -13.58 34.28
CA ALA A 111 4.44 -14.74 33.40
C ALA A 111 4.31 -14.36 31.90
N ALA A 112 3.64 -13.26 31.58
CA ALA A 112 3.56 -12.74 30.21
C ALA A 112 4.92 -12.19 29.74
N LEU A 113 5.60 -11.40 30.57
CA LEU A 113 6.95 -10.89 30.27
C LEU A 113 7.94 -12.04 30.03
N LYS A 114 7.95 -13.06 30.91
CA LYS A 114 8.82 -14.24 30.73
C LYS A 114 8.53 -15.00 29.44
N ARG A 115 7.24 -15.14 29.07
CA ARG A 115 6.85 -15.79 27.81
C ARG A 115 7.27 -14.98 26.59
N ALA A 116 7.11 -13.67 26.63
CA ALA A 116 7.50 -12.78 25.55
C ALA A 116 9.02 -12.81 25.30
N ALA A 117 9.82 -12.70 26.37
CA ALA A 117 11.28 -12.79 26.32
C ALA A 117 11.76 -14.14 25.77
N ARG A 118 11.22 -15.25 26.31
CA ARG A 118 11.55 -16.60 25.84
C ARG A 118 11.18 -16.81 24.37
N ALA A 119 10.02 -16.34 23.95
CA ALA A 119 9.60 -16.44 22.55
C ALA A 119 10.44 -15.56 21.61
N GLU A 120 11.13 -14.53 22.12
CA GLU A 120 12.04 -13.68 21.34
C GLU A 120 13.39 -14.39 21.14
N GLU A 121 13.89 -15.08 22.17
CA GLU A 121 15.06 -15.96 22.09
C GLU A 121 14.83 -17.18 21.17
N GLU A 122 13.68 -17.87 21.28
CA GLU A 122 13.42 -19.16 20.61
C GLU A 122 13.13 -19.06 19.10
N SER A 123 12.61 -17.92 18.61
CA SER A 123 12.08 -17.83 17.23
C SER A 123 12.62 -16.66 16.41
N GLY A 124 13.55 -15.89 16.97
CA GLY A 124 14.17 -14.75 16.32
C GLY A 124 13.22 -13.57 16.01
N PRO A 125 13.75 -12.48 15.44
CA PRO A 125 13.00 -11.23 15.24
C PRO A 125 11.91 -11.30 14.16
N MET A 126 11.97 -12.28 13.26
CA MET A 126 11.06 -12.43 12.10
C MET A 126 9.88 -13.39 12.36
N ARG A 127 9.55 -13.67 13.61
CA ARG A 127 8.46 -14.60 14.00
C ARG A 127 7.08 -14.13 13.51
N PRO A 128 6.27 -14.99 12.85
CA PRO A 128 4.89 -14.64 12.50
C PRO A 128 4.01 -14.37 13.72
N ARG A 129 3.17 -13.33 13.62
CA ARG A 129 2.22 -12.91 14.66
C ARG A 129 0.78 -13.02 14.16
N LEU A 130 -0.14 -13.35 15.06
CA LEU A 130 -1.57 -13.43 14.76
C LEU A 130 -2.36 -12.61 15.78
N VAL A 131 -3.19 -11.71 15.30
CA VAL A 131 -4.21 -11.00 16.08
C VAL A 131 -5.58 -11.18 15.46
N PHE A 132 -6.63 -10.80 16.18
CA PHE A 132 -8.01 -10.94 15.75
C PHE A 132 -8.70 -9.58 15.66
N ASP A 133 -9.73 -9.47 14.84
CA ASP A 133 -10.68 -8.36 14.80
C ASP A 133 -12.11 -8.88 14.52
N GLY A 134 -13.04 -7.94 14.27
CA GLY A 134 -14.49 -8.19 14.21
C GLY A 134 -15.22 -7.65 15.43
N GLY A 135 -16.55 -7.57 15.34
CA GLY A 135 -17.43 -7.03 16.40
C GLY A 135 -17.27 -5.52 16.60
N PRO A 136 -17.91 -4.95 17.65
CA PRO A 136 -17.91 -3.50 17.83
C PRO A 136 -16.50 -2.97 18.08
N SER A 137 -16.19 -1.85 17.44
CA SER A 137 -14.98 -1.04 17.67
C SER A 137 -15.39 0.30 18.22
N TYR A 138 -14.69 0.79 19.24
CA TYR A 138 -15.04 2.04 19.91
C TYR A 138 -14.00 3.13 19.72
N VAL A 139 -14.49 4.38 19.73
CA VAL A 139 -13.71 5.61 19.75
C VAL A 139 -14.47 6.69 20.53
N SER A 140 -13.79 7.40 21.41
CA SER A 140 -14.31 8.51 22.21
C SER A 140 -14.04 9.85 21.52
N ARG A 141 -15.12 10.56 21.21
CA ARG A 141 -15.07 11.94 20.69
C ARG A 141 -15.10 13.00 21.79
N ALA A 142 -15.41 12.62 23.03
CA ALA A 142 -15.40 13.53 24.17
C ALA A 142 -13.96 13.98 24.51
N SER A 143 -13.85 15.24 24.92
CA SER A 143 -12.65 15.77 25.57
C SER A 143 -12.53 15.23 27.00
N LEU A 144 -11.33 15.29 27.60
CA LEU A 144 -11.16 14.84 28.98
C LEU A 144 -11.94 15.67 30.00
N ALA A 145 -12.19 16.95 29.71
CA ALA A 145 -12.88 17.86 30.61
C ALA A 145 -14.39 17.56 30.73
N GLU A 146 -14.97 16.88 29.74
CA GLU A 146 -16.39 16.52 29.69
C GLU A 146 -16.69 15.20 30.40
N LEU A 147 -15.67 14.45 30.82
CA LEU A 147 -15.81 13.09 31.33
C LEU A 147 -15.76 13.04 32.86
N GLU A 148 -16.61 12.21 33.46
CA GLU A 148 -16.62 11.98 34.90
C GLU A 148 -15.69 10.82 35.28
N PRO A 149 -14.84 10.95 36.32
CA PRO A 149 -13.99 9.86 36.80
C PRO A 149 -14.79 8.60 37.18
N ILE A 150 -14.23 7.42 36.91
CA ILE A 150 -14.74 6.13 37.38
C ILE A 150 -13.61 5.29 37.99
N SER A 151 -13.89 4.59 39.10
CA SER A 151 -12.97 3.59 39.67
C SER A 151 -13.10 2.24 38.97
N ALA A 152 -12.03 1.47 38.91
CA ALA A 152 -12.06 0.12 38.35
C ALA A 152 -13.03 -0.82 39.10
N ALA A 153 -13.23 -0.60 40.41
CA ALA A 153 -14.17 -1.37 41.22
C ALA A 153 -15.65 -1.14 40.86
N ASP A 154 -15.96 0.00 40.25
CA ASP A 154 -17.33 0.35 39.85
C ASP A 154 -17.70 -0.20 38.46
N MET A 155 -16.72 -0.65 37.68
CA MET A 155 -16.93 -1.27 36.38
C MET A 155 -17.37 -2.75 36.51
N LYS A 156 -18.58 -2.97 37.03
CA LYS A 156 -19.08 -4.30 37.42
C LYS A 156 -19.67 -5.14 36.30
N LEU A 157 -19.94 -4.55 35.13
CA LEU A 157 -20.57 -5.24 34.00
C LEU A 157 -19.60 -5.43 32.82
N VAL A 158 -19.63 -6.62 32.21
CA VAL A 158 -18.80 -7.02 31.05
C VAL A 158 -19.64 -7.86 30.05
N PRO A 159 -19.48 -7.68 28.72
CA PRO A 159 -18.86 -6.54 28.07
C PRO A 159 -19.66 -5.25 28.31
N ARG A 160 -18.99 -4.12 28.55
CA ARG A 160 -19.65 -2.81 28.67
C ARG A 160 -18.71 -1.67 28.34
N ARG A 161 -19.19 -0.70 27.55
CA ARG A 161 -18.58 0.62 27.43
C ARG A 161 -19.16 1.55 28.49
N TYR A 162 -18.30 2.25 29.23
CA TYR A 162 -18.71 3.22 30.23
C TYR A 162 -18.65 4.62 29.61
N GLU A 163 -19.67 4.97 28.83
CA GLU A 163 -19.80 6.26 28.15
C GLU A 163 -19.89 7.42 29.14
N GLY A 164 -19.35 8.59 28.76
CA GLY A 164 -19.25 9.76 29.63
C GLY A 164 -18.30 9.60 30.83
N ARG A 165 -17.56 8.49 30.92
CA ARG A 165 -16.62 8.22 32.02
C ARG A 165 -15.17 8.30 31.58
N VAL A 166 -14.26 8.55 32.53
CA VAL A 166 -12.82 8.46 32.32
C VAL A 166 -12.18 7.63 33.43
N LEU A 167 -11.33 6.68 33.05
CA LEU A 167 -10.58 5.85 33.98
C LEU A 167 -9.13 6.30 34.02
N TYR A 168 -8.68 6.73 35.19
CA TYR A 168 -7.30 7.12 35.43
C TYR A 168 -6.52 5.98 36.05
N LEU A 169 -5.36 5.67 35.48
CA LEU A 169 -4.49 4.58 35.91
C LEU A 169 -3.03 5.02 35.95
N ARG A 170 -2.27 4.44 36.87
CA ARG A 170 -0.81 4.47 36.85
C ARG A 170 -0.28 3.11 36.45
N THR A 171 0.64 3.04 35.48
CA THR A 171 1.26 1.77 35.09
C THR A 171 2.08 1.19 36.25
N VAL A 172 1.93 -0.11 36.52
CA VAL A 172 2.60 -0.78 37.67
C VAL A 172 3.60 -1.86 37.28
N ALA A 173 3.67 -2.19 36.00
CA ALA A 173 4.59 -3.17 35.44
C ALA A 173 5.06 -2.75 34.05
N PRO A 174 6.23 -3.23 33.58
CA PRO A 174 6.66 -3.01 32.21
C PRO A 174 5.63 -3.52 31.20
N PRO A 175 5.41 -2.81 30.08
CA PRO A 175 4.49 -3.22 29.04
C PRO A 175 4.96 -4.49 28.35
N VAL A 176 4.02 -5.35 27.92
CA VAL A 176 4.31 -6.52 27.09
C VAL A 176 3.99 -6.18 25.64
N PRO A 177 4.99 -6.06 24.76
CA PRO A 177 4.73 -5.78 23.34
C PRO A 177 4.34 -7.04 22.57
N TYR A 178 3.36 -6.88 21.69
CA TYR A 178 3.04 -7.84 20.64
C TYR A 178 2.78 -7.07 19.33
N VAL A 179 1.57 -7.10 18.77
CA VAL A 179 1.18 -6.21 17.67
C VAL A 179 0.70 -4.87 18.24
N GLY A 180 -0.04 -4.91 19.35
CA GLY A 180 -0.27 -3.76 20.23
C GLY A 180 0.56 -3.85 21.52
N LEU A 181 0.11 -3.16 22.57
CA LEU A 181 0.73 -3.19 23.90
C LEU A 181 -0.24 -3.70 24.96
N LEU A 182 0.25 -4.56 25.85
CA LEU A 182 -0.46 -4.93 27.07
C LEU A 182 0.14 -4.22 28.27
N LEU A 183 -0.70 -3.53 29.04
CA LEU A 183 -0.35 -2.77 30.24
C LEU A 183 -1.08 -3.34 31.45
N GLU A 184 -0.53 -3.11 32.64
CA GLU A 184 -1.23 -3.28 33.92
C GLU A 184 -1.30 -1.91 34.59
N GLY A 185 -2.51 -1.43 34.86
CA GLY A 185 -2.76 -0.12 35.44
C GLY A 185 -3.42 -0.22 36.81
N GLU A 186 -3.03 0.65 37.73
CA GLU A 186 -3.61 0.78 39.07
C GLU A 186 -4.41 2.08 39.19
N ASP A 187 -5.66 2.00 39.66
CA ASP A 187 -6.52 3.17 39.91
C ASP A 187 -6.19 3.88 41.25
N VAL A 188 -6.82 5.02 41.54
CA VAL A 188 -6.60 5.78 42.80
C VAL A 188 -6.88 4.95 44.06
N ALA A 189 -7.77 3.96 43.96
CA ALA A 189 -8.17 3.10 45.07
C ALA A 189 -7.30 1.84 45.19
N GLY A 190 -6.25 1.71 44.36
CA GLY A 190 -5.31 0.60 44.38
C GLY A 190 -5.77 -0.65 43.62
N ASN A 191 -6.87 -0.55 42.88
CA ASN A 191 -7.39 -1.65 42.07
C ASN A 191 -6.56 -1.78 40.78
N ILE A 192 -6.15 -3.00 40.45
CA ILE A 192 -5.41 -3.28 39.22
C ILE A 192 -6.37 -3.74 38.12
N VAL A 193 -6.17 -3.20 36.92
CA VAL A 193 -6.88 -3.59 35.71
C VAL A 193 -5.90 -3.79 34.57
N PRO A 194 -6.05 -4.87 33.76
CA PRO A 194 -5.21 -5.08 32.60
C PRO A 194 -5.79 -4.27 31.43
N VAL A 195 -4.91 -3.65 30.65
CA VAL A 195 -5.27 -2.78 29.53
C VAL A 195 -4.56 -3.28 28.27
N ALA A 196 -5.28 -3.34 27.15
CA ALA A 196 -4.71 -3.64 25.85
C ALA A 196 -4.89 -2.42 24.95
N VAL A 197 -3.81 -1.98 24.33
CA VAL A 197 -3.78 -0.81 23.44
C VAL A 197 -3.45 -1.27 22.03
N SER A 198 -4.45 -1.27 21.15
CA SER A 198 -4.25 -1.48 19.70
C SER A 198 -3.63 -0.23 19.06
N HIS A 199 -2.91 -0.43 17.96
CA HIS A 199 -2.24 0.64 17.20
C HIS A 199 -1.30 1.52 18.04
N ALA A 200 -0.78 0.97 19.15
CA ALA A 200 0.15 1.68 20.02
C ALA A 200 1.54 1.88 19.39
N THR A 201 1.88 1.13 18.34
CA THR A 201 3.04 1.35 17.48
C THR A 201 2.69 0.98 16.03
N VAL A 202 3.39 1.58 15.05
CA VAL A 202 3.22 1.23 13.62
C VAL A 202 3.71 -0.18 13.37
N GLN A 203 4.90 -0.50 13.89
CA GLN A 203 5.51 -1.81 13.82
C GLN A 203 5.62 -2.44 15.22
N PRO A 204 5.56 -3.77 15.32
CA PRO A 204 5.79 -4.48 16.57
C PRO A 204 7.15 -4.13 17.20
N GLN A 205 7.18 -3.76 18.48
CA GLN A 205 8.40 -3.35 19.18
C GLN A 205 9.01 -4.49 20.01
N GLY A 206 10.30 -4.37 20.31
CA GLY A 206 10.98 -5.17 21.34
C GLY A 206 10.65 -4.69 22.76
N MET A 207 11.02 -5.48 23.76
CA MET A 207 10.70 -5.19 25.17
C MET A 207 11.26 -3.84 25.66
N ASP A 208 12.52 -3.53 25.34
CA ASP A 208 13.17 -2.29 25.80
C ASP A 208 12.51 -1.04 25.19
N ALA A 209 12.23 -1.09 23.88
CA ALA A 209 11.54 -0.01 23.18
C ALA A 209 10.12 0.21 23.72
N ALA A 210 9.40 -0.87 24.06
CA ALA A 210 8.08 -0.77 24.68
C ALA A 210 8.14 -0.17 26.09
N ALA A 211 9.10 -0.61 26.91
CA ALA A 211 9.32 -0.09 28.25
C ALA A 211 9.71 1.39 28.26
N ALA A 212 10.42 1.85 27.21
CA ALA A 212 10.72 3.25 27.00
C ALA A 212 9.49 4.08 26.60
N LEU A 213 8.57 3.52 25.81
CA LEU A 213 7.32 4.19 25.41
C LEU A 213 6.34 4.35 26.58
N PHE A 214 6.25 3.34 27.45
CA PHE A 214 5.41 3.36 28.65
C PHE A 214 6.20 2.91 29.88
N PRO A 215 7.02 3.80 30.46
CA PRO A 215 7.75 3.51 31.69
C PRO A 215 6.80 3.13 32.83
N VAL A 216 7.28 2.33 33.79
CA VAL A 216 6.52 2.04 35.01
C VAL A 216 6.29 3.34 35.78
N GLY A 217 5.06 3.56 36.25
CA GLY A 217 4.65 4.79 36.92
C GLY A 217 4.02 5.83 35.98
N THR A 218 3.93 5.54 34.67
CA THR A 218 3.26 6.42 33.70
C THR A 218 1.79 6.57 34.07
N LEU A 219 1.34 7.82 34.21
CA LEU A 219 -0.06 8.15 34.43
C LEU A 219 -0.78 8.21 33.08
N ILE A 220 -1.91 7.53 32.98
CA ILE A 220 -2.75 7.48 31.80
C ILE A 220 -4.22 7.75 32.15
N ALA A 221 -4.96 8.34 31.21
CA ALA A 221 -6.41 8.41 31.22
C ALA A 221 -6.97 7.65 30.02
N ILE A 222 -8.00 6.86 30.27
CA ILE A 222 -8.74 6.11 29.25
C ILE A 222 -10.14 6.71 29.18
N LYS A 223 -10.43 7.37 28.05
CA LYS A 223 -11.74 7.95 27.78
C LYS A 223 -12.74 6.84 27.46
N GLU A 224 -13.91 6.92 28.08
CA GLU A 224 -15.05 6.02 27.88
C GLU A 224 -14.67 4.54 27.83
N PRO A 225 -14.02 4.02 28.89
CA PRO A 225 -13.35 2.73 28.85
C PRO A 225 -14.29 1.59 28.48
N TYR A 226 -13.86 0.73 27.56
CA TYR A 226 -14.56 -0.49 27.19
C TYR A 226 -13.99 -1.68 27.96
N LEU A 227 -14.78 -2.22 28.88
CA LEU A 227 -14.47 -3.45 29.59
C LEU A 227 -14.92 -4.65 28.74
N SER A 228 -13.97 -5.40 28.20
CA SER A 228 -14.18 -6.57 27.35
C SER A 228 -13.90 -7.86 28.11
N PRO A 229 -14.66 -8.96 27.89
CA PRO A 229 -14.33 -10.29 28.42
C PRO A 229 -13.11 -10.93 27.72
N ASN A 230 -12.62 -10.33 26.64
CA ASN A 230 -11.42 -10.74 25.91
C ASN A 230 -10.59 -9.50 25.50
N TYR A 231 -10.06 -8.79 26.50
CA TYR A 231 -9.46 -7.48 26.28
C TYR A 231 -8.27 -7.47 25.32
N ALA A 232 -7.48 -8.55 25.29
CA ALA A 232 -6.24 -8.62 24.51
C ALA A 232 -6.44 -8.95 23.03
N ALA A 233 -7.63 -9.40 22.60
CA ALA A 233 -7.87 -10.04 21.30
C ALA A 233 -7.27 -9.30 20.08
N ARG A 234 -7.32 -7.96 20.09
CA ARG A 234 -6.87 -7.08 19.00
C ARG A 234 -5.43 -6.58 19.14
N ALA A 235 -4.76 -6.89 20.24
CA ALA A 235 -3.41 -6.42 20.55
C ALA A 235 -2.39 -7.57 20.71
N ALA A 236 -2.82 -8.70 21.27
CA ALA A 236 -1.96 -9.83 21.60
C ALA A 236 -2.75 -11.15 21.73
N PRO A 237 -2.12 -12.31 21.49
CA PRO A 237 -2.73 -13.61 21.73
C PRO A 237 -2.88 -13.85 23.24
N GLY A 238 -3.97 -14.51 23.63
CA GLY A 238 -4.19 -14.84 25.04
C GLY A 238 -5.48 -15.60 25.27
N LYS A 239 -5.57 -16.23 26.45
CA LYS A 239 -6.84 -16.77 26.92
C LYS A 239 -7.80 -15.62 27.23
N PRO A 240 -9.11 -15.75 26.95
CA PRO A 240 -10.10 -14.74 27.28
C PRO A 240 -10.01 -14.31 28.73
N LEU A 241 -9.96 -13.01 28.95
CA LEU A 241 -9.91 -12.38 30.26
C LEU A 241 -10.63 -11.02 30.20
N ALA A 242 -11.37 -10.72 31.26
CA ALA A 242 -11.89 -9.39 31.49
C ALA A 242 -10.77 -8.34 31.66
N GLY A 243 -10.86 -7.24 30.92
CA GLY A 243 -9.91 -6.12 30.97
C GLY A 243 -10.34 -4.99 30.05
N ILE A 244 -9.58 -3.89 30.06
CA ILE A 244 -9.88 -2.72 29.23
C ILE A 244 -9.27 -2.92 27.85
N ARG A 245 -10.09 -2.84 26.81
CA ARG A 245 -9.65 -2.90 25.41
C ARG A 245 -9.77 -1.51 24.79
N ILE A 246 -8.63 -0.99 24.31
CA ILE A 246 -8.55 0.28 23.61
C ILE A 246 -8.34 -0.02 22.13
N ASP A 247 -9.41 0.18 21.35
CA ASP A 247 -9.43 -0.08 19.91
C ASP A 247 -8.84 1.11 19.13
N SER A 248 -9.26 2.33 19.47
CA SER A 248 -8.63 3.55 18.98
C SER A 248 -7.60 4.07 19.99
N PRO A 249 -6.34 4.24 19.60
CA PRO A 249 -5.35 4.76 20.53
C PRO A 249 -5.57 6.24 20.91
N THR A 250 -6.48 6.95 20.23
CA THR A 250 -6.89 8.32 20.61
C THR A 250 -7.78 8.39 21.86
N ASP A 251 -8.23 7.23 22.36
CA ASP A 251 -8.94 7.12 23.64
C ASP A 251 -8.00 7.17 24.84
N LEU A 252 -6.70 7.01 24.60
CA LEU A 252 -5.65 7.05 25.60
C LEU A 252 -4.98 8.44 25.64
N LYS A 253 -5.00 9.08 26.80
CA LYS A 253 -4.11 10.22 27.11
C LYS A 253 -3.00 9.74 28.02
N VAL A 254 -1.76 10.02 27.62
CA VAL A 254 -0.58 9.87 28.46
C VAL A 254 -0.23 11.22 29.08
N PHE A 255 -0.05 11.27 30.39
CA PHE A 255 0.32 12.50 31.12
C PHE A 255 1.83 12.66 31.19
N ARG A 256 2.29 13.91 31.09
CA ARG A 256 3.72 14.25 31.17
C ARG A 256 4.19 14.53 32.59
N LYS A 257 5.53 14.55 32.74
CA LYS A 257 6.20 15.18 33.88
C LYS A 257 5.81 16.67 33.95
N GLY A 258 5.15 17.07 35.03
CA GLY A 258 4.71 18.44 35.26
C GLY A 258 3.29 18.79 34.78
N GLU A 259 2.62 17.92 34.02
CA GLU A 259 1.17 18.08 33.76
C GLU A 259 0.37 17.72 35.02
N THR A 260 -0.61 18.52 35.43
CA THR A 260 -1.41 18.16 36.61
C THR A 260 -2.32 16.97 36.29
N GLY A 261 -2.06 15.84 36.96
CA GLY A 261 -2.96 14.68 36.97
C GLY A 261 -4.30 14.99 37.64
N PRO A 262 -5.27 14.06 37.58
CA PRO A 262 -6.52 14.23 38.31
C PRO A 262 -6.26 14.25 39.84
N PRO A 263 -7.13 14.90 40.63
CA PRO A 263 -7.02 14.89 42.09
C PRO A 263 -6.89 13.45 42.64
N GLY A 264 -5.90 13.21 43.50
CA GLY A 264 -5.64 11.88 44.09
C GLY A 264 -4.61 11.02 43.34
N PHE A 265 -4.23 11.39 42.12
CA PHE A 265 -3.03 10.85 41.46
C PHE A 265 -1.92 11.90 41.49
N GLU A 266 -1.12 11.89 42.55
CA GLU A 266 0.13 12.65 42.54
C GLU A 266 1.08 12.04 41.51
N LEU A 267 1.59 12.87 40.60
CA LEU A 267 2.67 12.46 39.71
C LEU A 267 3.91 12.19 40.57
N ALA A 268 4.36 10.93 40.60
CA ALA A 268 5.63 10.60 41.23
C ALA A 268 6.77 11.37 40.54
N PRO A 269 7.80 11.83 41.28
CA PRO A 269 9.01 12.34 40.67
C PRO A 269 9.60 11.23 39.80
N ALA A 270 9.70 11.48 38.49
CA ALA A 270 10.19 10.50 37.53
C ALA A 270 11.60 10.03 37.95
N ALA A 271 11.79 8.71 38.09
CA ALA A 271 13.12 8.13 37.92
C ALA A 271 13.63 8.59 36.54
N PRO A 272 14.93 8.91 36.37
CA PRO A 272 15.44 9.31 35.06
C PRO A 272 15.13 8.19 34.07
N ALA A 273 14.17 8.44 33.18
CA ALA A 273 13.97 7.57 32.04
C ALA A 273 15.30 7.59 31.28
N ALA A 274 15.84 6.41 30.95
CA ALA A 274 16.91 6.35 29.98
C ALA A 274 16.47 7.16 28.77
N ALA A 275 17.31 8.07 28.28
CA ALA A 275 17.00 8.91 27.13
C ALA A 275 16.64 7.99 25.95
N SER A 276 15.35 7.78 25.73
CA SER A 276 14.90 6.93 24.65
C SER A 276 14.72 7.79 23.43
N ALA A 277 15.34 7.35 22.33
CA ALA A 277 15.07 7.90 21.01
C ALA A 277 13.63 7.64 20.54
N SER A 278 12.89 6.72 21.19
CA SER A 278 11.47 6.45 20.89
C SER A 278 10.57 7.44 21.62
N LEU A 279 10.33 8.60 21.02
CA LEU A 279 9.28 9.52 21.47
C LEU A 279 7.93 8.80 21.34
N PRO A 280 7.11 8.71 22.41
CA PRO A 280 5.75 8.20 22.27
C PRO A 280 5.04 9.03 21.20
N TRP A 281 4.50 8.38 20.17
CA TRP A 281 3.72 9.08 19.13
C TRP A 281 2.46 9.74 19.72
N LEU A 282 2.01 9.24 20.88
CA LEU A 282 1.03 9.83 21.80
C LEU A 282 1.63 10.89 22.72
N ASP A 283 2.79 11.44 22.42
CA ASP A 283 3.37 12.57 23.15
C ASP A 283 3.94 13.62 22.19
N ASP A 284 3.47 14.86 22.34
CA ASP A 284 4.11 16.01 21.68
C ASP A 284 5.21 16.53 22.59
N PRO A 285 6.41 16.84 22.10
CA PRO A 285 7.46 17.31 22.98
C PRO A 285 7.09 18.62 23.70
N VAL A 286 7.57 18.77 24.94
CA VAL A 286 7.44 19.99 25.75
C VAL A 286 8.39 21.05 25.20
N ALA A 287 8.09 22.33 25.41
CA ALA A 287 9.05 23.40 25.12
C ALA A 287 10.39 23.09 25.81
N LEU A 288 11.46 23.02 25.03
CA LEU A 288 12.83 22.77 25.52
C LEU A 288 13.53 24.11 25.73
N GLU A 289 14.40 24.18 26.75
CA GLU A 289 15.00 25.45 27.19
C GLU A 289 16.10 25.96 26.25
N THR A 290 16.74 25.07 25.48
CA THR A 290 17.88 25.45 24.61
C THR A 290 17.59 25.21 23.11
N SER A 291 18.13 26.08 22.24
CA SER A 291 18.03 25.93 20.76
C SER A 291 18.58 24.58 20.27
N SER A 292 19.69 24.11 20.87
CA SER A 292 20.32 22.83 20.51
C SER A 292 19.41 21.62 20.78
N GLU A 293 18.76 21.59 21.94
CA GLU A 293 17.81 20.52 22.29
C GLU A 293 16.56 20.58 21.40
N GLN A 294 16.06 21.77 21.09
CA GLN A 294 14.94 21.97 20.17
C GLN A 294 15.27 21.43 18.77
N SER A 295 16.45 21.75 18.23
CA SER A 295 16.91 21.28 16.92
C SER A 295 17.05 19.75 16.86
N ALA A 296 17.64 19.15 17.90
CA ALA A 296 17.75 17.70 18.01
C ALA A 296 16.37 17.03 18.08
N ALA A 297 15.45 17.58 18.86
CA ALA A 297 14.09 17.06 18.99
C ALA A 297 13.28 17.19 17.69
N VAL A 298 13.33 18.35 17.00
CA VAL A 298 12.70 18.53 15.69
C VAL A 298 13.25 17.53 14.68
N THR A 299 14.57 17.35 14.63
CA THR A 299 15.21 16.38 13.72
C THR A 299 14.74 14.96 14.01
N ALA A 300 14.66 14.56 15.28
CA ALA A 300 14.17 13.24 15.68
C ALA A 300 12.67 13.04 15.34
N LEU A 301 11.84 14.06 15.51
CA LEU A 301 10.41 14.01 15.14
C LEU A 301 10.20 13.88 13.64
N LEU A 302 10.94 14.66 12.85
CA LEU A 302 10.91 14.55 11.39
C LEU A 302 11.39 13.16 10.94
N ALA A 303 12.43 12.63 11.58
CA ALA A 303 12.89 11.27 11.33
C ALA A 303 11.88 10.17 11.68
N ALA A 304 11.03 10.43 12.67
CA ALA A 304 9.91 9.57 13.02
C ALA A 304 8.65 9.82 12.17
N GLY A 305 8.71 10.69 11.15
CA GLY A 305 7.56 11.04 10.31
C GLY A 305 6.49 11.86 11.02
N ARG A 306 6.87 12.68 12.01
CA ARG A 306 5.95 13.49 12.85
C ARG A 306 6.15 15.01 12.69
N PRO A 307 5.95 15.58 11.47
CA PRO A 307 6.12 17.00 11.24
C PRO A 307 5.12 17.88 12.01
N GLY A 308 3.92 17.38 12.33
CA GLY A 308 2.95 18.12 13.14
C GLY A 308 3.40 18.29 14.59
N ALA A 309 3.96 17.25 15.20
CA ALA A 309 4.57 17.36 16.54
C ALA A 309 5.79 18.29 16.54
N ALA A 310 6.62 18.23 15.49
CA ALA A 310 7.74 19.15 15.32
C ALA A 310 7.26 20.61 15.20
N TRP A 311 6.18 20.84 14.45
CA TRP A 311 5.52 22.15 14.32
C TRP A 311 5.04 22.67 15.67
N ARG A 312 4.29 21.86 16.44
CA ARG A 312 3.79 22.23 17.77
C ARG A 312 4.92 22.52 18.75
N LEU A 313 6.02 21.77 18.70
CA LEU A 313 7.22 22.03 19.52
C LEU A 313 7.82 23.40 19.19
N LEU A 314 8.04 23.68 17.90
CA LEU A 314 8.62 24.94 17.45
C LEU A 314 7.74 26.14 17.81
N GLN A 315 6.42 26.02 17.67
CA GLN A 315 5.48 27.09 18.02
C GLN A 315 5.48 27.40 19.53
N ARG A 316 5.60 26.37 20.39
CA ARG A 316 5.74 26.59 21.84
C ARG A 316 7.03 27.32 22.19
N ALA A 317 8.15 26.98 21.54
CA ALA A 317 9.40 27.69 21.70
C ALA A 317 9.28 29.17 21.30
N ARG A 318 8.56 29.48 20.21
CA ARG A 318 8.29 30.86 19.77
C ARG A 318 7.53 31.69 20.80
N THR A 319 6.54 31.12 21.49
CA THR A 319 5.82 31.89 22.52
C THR A 319 6.70 32.32 23.70
N ALA A 320 7.86 31.68 23.90
CA ALA A 320 8.83 32.03 24.93
C ALA A 320 9.88 33.07 24.48
N GLU A 321 10.15 33.19 23.17
CA GLU A 321 11.17 34.08 22.61
C GLU A 321 10.56 35.22 21.76
N LYS A 322 11.05 36.46 21.93
CA LYS A 322 10.43 37.64 21.28
C LYS A 322 10.76 37.82 19.78
N SER A 323 11.73 37.08 19.22
CA SER A 323 12.11 37.15 17.80
C SER A 323 12.64 35.81 17.30
N ALA A 324 12.25 35.37 16.11
CA ALA A 324 12.74 34.13 15.51
C ALA A 324 14.22 34.26 15.09
N THR A 325 15.06 33.31 15.53
CA THR A 325 16.46 33.24 15.08
C THR A 325 16.57 32.60 13.69
N PRO A 326 17.69 32.76 12.97
CA PRO A 326 17.93 32.06 11.71
C PRO A 326 17.81 30.53 11.83
N GLU A 327 18.27 29.96 12.95
CA GLU A 327 18.17 28.53 13.23
C GLU A 327 16.71 28.08 13.36
N HIS A 328 15.87 28.86 14.05
CA HIS A 328 14.44 28.57 14.19
C HIS A 328 13.71 28.63 12.85
N LEU A 329 14.03 29.60 11.99
CA LEU A 329 13.45 29.72 10.66
C LEU A 329 13.89 28.58 9.73
N ALA A 330 15.16 28.15 9.83
CA ALA A 330 15.64 26.96 9.12
C ALA A 330 14.91 25.68 9.56
N LEU A 331 14.63 25.53 10.87
CA LEU A 331 13.81 24.42 11.38
C LEU A 331 12.35 24.51 10.90
N GLU A 332 11.75 25.70 10.91
CA GLU A 332 10.41 25.93 10.34
C GLU A 332 10.35 25.49 8.87
N GLY A 333 11.33 25.94 8.06
CA GLY A 333 11.38 25.58 6.65
C GLY A 333 11.43 24.07 6.44
N ARG A 334 12.23 23.35 7.24
CA ARG A 334 12.30 21.87 7.20
C ARG A 334 10.96 21.22 7.57
N ILE A 335 10.31 21.70 8.62
CA ILE A 335 9.02 21.16 9.08
C ILE A 335 7.94 21.35 8.00
N ARG A 336 7.83 22.56 7.46
CA ARG A 336 6.88 22.89 6.39
C ARG A 336 7.15 22.08 5.12
N TYR A 337 8.41 21.87 4.77
CA TYR A 337 8.82 21.01 3.66
C TYR A 337 8.29 19.57 3.83
N HIS A 338 8.51 18.97 4.99
CA HIS A 338 7.99 17.63 5.32
C HIS A 338 6.47 17.55 5.38
N ALA A 339 5.80 18.69 5.58
CA ALA A 339 4.36 18.80 5.53
C ALA A 339 3.79 19.08 4.12
N GLU A 340 4.65 19.17 3.09
CA GLU A 340 4.33 19.57 1.71
C GLU A 340 3.83 21.02 1.57
N ASP A 341 4.13 21.88 2.56
CA ASP A 341 3.92 23.33 2.48
C ASP A 341 5.14 24.00 1.84
N TRP A 342 5.31 23.78 0.53
CA TRP A 342 6.50 24.22 -0.23
C TRP A 342 6.71 25.73 -0.22
N ALA A 343 5.62 26.50 -0.36
CA ALA A 343 5.68 27.96 -0.37
C ALA A 343 6.06 28.50 1.01
N GLY A 344 5.45 27.99 2.08
CA GLY A 344 5.82 28.35 3.44
C GLY A 344 7.25 27.92 3.80
N ALA A 345 7.70 26.76 3.31
CA ALA A 345 9.07 26.31 3.48
C ALA A 345 10.09 27.24 2.80
N ALA A 346 9.83 27.62 1.55
CA ALA A 346 10.68 28.53 0.81
C ALA A 346 10.78 29.90 1.49
N ALA A 347 9.66 30.46 1.94
CA ALA A 347 9.63 31.73 2.67
C ALA A 347 10.48 31.68 3.96
N ALA A 348 10.33 30.61 4.75
CA ALA A 348 11.09 30.46 5.99
C ALA A 348 12.61 30.28 5.74
N PHE A 349 13.00 29.52 4.70
CA PHE A 349 14.41 29.38 4.34
C PHE A 349 15.03 30.68 3.82
N GLU A 350 14.28 31.47 3.06
CA GLU A 350 14.72 32.77 2.56
C GLU A 350 14.95 33.78 3.69
N GLU A 351 14.01 33.86 4.64
CA GLU A 351 14.15 34.72 5.81
C GLU A 351 15.33 34.28 6.70
N ALA A 352 15.52 32.96 6.88
CA ALA A 352 16.67 32.42 7.60
C ALA A 352 18.00 32.86 6.98
N MET A 353 18.12 32.77 5.64
CA MET A 353 19.32 33.21 4.92
C MET A 353 19.57 34.72 5.08
N ALA A 354 18.55 35.55 4.90
CA ALA A 354 18.69 37.00 5.02
C ALA A 354 19.18 37.45 6.40
N LEU A 355 18.66 36.82 7.47
CA LEU A 355 19.11 37.11 8.84
C LEU A 355 20.52 36.57 9.13
N SER A 356 20.90 35.43 8.56
CA SER A 356 22.28 34.92 8.66
C SER A 356 23.29 35.84 7.97
N GLU A 357 23.00 36.33 6.77
CA GLU A 357 23.85 37.28 6.03
C GLU A 357 23.97 38.64 6.73
N ALA A 358 22.89 39.12 7.36
CA ALA A 358 22.93 40.33 8.17
C ALA A 358 23.80 40.19 9.43
N SER A 359 23.97 38.96 9.94
CA SER A 359 24.76 38.65 11.14
C SER A 359 26.23 38.33 10.85
N ALA A 360 26.52 37.75 9.69
CA ALA A 360 27.86 37.40 9.22
C ALA A 360 28.27 38.42 8.14
N GLY A 361 28.98 39.48 8.53
CA GLY A 361 29.47 40.49 7.59
C GLY A 361 30.09 39.84 6.35
N SER A 362 29.42 40.04 5.20
CA SER A 362 29.80 39.71 3.82
C SER A 362 31.06 38.85 3.64
N ASP A 363 30.96 37.53 3.77
CA ASP A 363 31.93 36.59 3.18
C ASP A 363 31.36 35.15 3.20
N LEU A 364 30.45 34.83 2.28
CA LEU A 364 30.15 33.45 1.89
C LEU A 364 30.04 33.37 0.37
N GLN A 365 31.06 32.73 -0.24
CA GLN A 365 31.17 32.50 -1.67
C GLN A 365 30.16 31.45 -2.16
N ASP A 366 29.57 31.75 -3.31
CA ASP A 366 28.71 30.90 -4.13
C ASP A 366 29.35 29.55 -4.46
N GLY A 367 28.87 28.50 -3.81
CA GLY A 367 29.06 27.11 -4.22
C GLY A 367 27.86 26.61 -5.01
N ALA A 368 27.68 27.08 -6.25
CA ALA A 368 26.64 26.59 -7.14
C ALA A 368 26.95 25.14 -7.61
N GLN A 369 26.69 24.16 -6.76
CA GLN A 369 26.48 22.78 -7.24
C GLN A 369 25.09 22.71 -7.86
N SER A 370 25.07 22.40 -9.16
CA SER A 370 23.88 22.02 -9.93
C SER A 370 23.31 20.74 -9.33
N LEU A 371 22.22 20.85 -8.58
CA LEU A 371 21.38 19.69 -8.26
C LEU A 371 20.51 19.46 -9.50
N GLY A 372 20.72 18.35 -10.19
CA GLY A 372 19.98 18.02 -11.41
C GLY A 372 18.47 17.89 -11.16
N ASP A 373 17.68 18.07 -12.20
CA ASP A 373 16.20 17.99 -12.23
C ASP A 373 15.61 16.59 -11.88
N GLY A 374 16.38 15.71 -11.24
CA GLY A 374 15.95 14.35 -10.88
C GLY A 374 15.20 14.31 -9.55
N ALA A 375 14.15 13.49 -9.49
CA ALA A 375 13.49 13.14 -8.23
C ALA A 375 14.50 12.50 -7.26
N GLN A 376 14.63 13.06 -6.06
CA GLN A 376 15.59 12.59 -5.07
C GLN A 376 14.96 11.51 -4.18
N SER A 377 15.74 10.49 -3.82
CA SER A 377 15.35 9.49 -2.83
C SER A 377 15.46 10.11 -1.42
N LEU A 378 14.38 10.04 -0.64
CA LEU A 378 14.33 10.56 0.74
C LEU A 378 14.79 9.55 1.81
N GLY A 379 15.35 8.41 1.39
CA GLY A 379 15.62 7.27 2.28
C GLY A 379 14.35 6.67 2.90
N ASP A 380 14.49 5.59 3.68
CA ASP A 380 13.33 4.88 4.26
C ASP A 380 12.52 5.71 5.27
N GLY A 381 13.15 6.70 5.91
CA GLY A 381 12.51 7.62 6.85
C GLY A 381 11.75 8.79 6.20
N GLY A 382 11.89 9.00 4.89
CA GLY A 382 11.26 10.13 4.20
C GLY A 382 11.84 11.49 4.59
N ILE A 383 13.10 11.51 5.03
CA ILE A 383 13.78 12.69 5.57
C ILE A 383 14.58 13.34 4.45
N LEU A 384 14.55 14.67 4.36
CA LEU A 384 15.51 15.38 3.52
C LEU A 384 16.93 15.08 4.01
N PRO A 385 17.85 14.63 3.14
CA PRO A 385 19.23 14.45 3.55
C PRO A 385 19.80 15.78 4.10
N PRO A 386 20.78 15.73 5.01
CA PRO A 386 21.42 16.94 5.52
C PRO A 386 22.07 17.71 4.36
N MET A 387 21.45 18.83 3.99
CA MET A 387 21.91 19.71 2.90
C MET A 387 22.03 21.16 3.38
N PRO A 388 22.85 21.99 2.68
CA PRO A 388 22.95 23.42 2.95
C PRO A 388 21.61 24.13 2.80
N LEU A 389 21.39 25.18 3.59
CA LEU A 389 20.15 25.97 3.59
C LEU A 389 19.76 26.48 2.19
N GLN A 390 20.75 26.92 1.40
CA GLN A 390 20.53 27.37 0.03
C GLN A 390 20.04 26.26 -0.91
N ALA A 391 20.46 25.01 -0.69
CA ALA A 391 19.92 23.87 -1.44
C ALA A 391 18.47 23.57 -1.05
N CYS A 392 18.14 23.61 0.25
CA CYS A 392 16.77 23.47 0.73
C CYS A 392 15.84 24.57 0.16
N LEU A 393 16.30 25.83 0.16
CA LEU A 393 15.55 26.94 -0.44
C LEU A 393 15.30 26.73 -1.93
N ARG A 394 16.32 26.37 -2.71
CA ARG A 394 16.17 26.09 -4.15
C ARG A 394 15.16 24.98 -4.41
N GLN A 395 15.20 23.92 -3.61
CA GLN A 395 14.29 22.79 -3.78
C GLN A 395 12.85 23.15 -3.40
N ALA A 396 12.64 23.84 -2.27
CA ALA A 396 11.32 24.32 -1.86
C ALA A 396 10.71 25.27 -2.91
N ARG A 397 11.51 26.20 -3.45
CA ARG A 397 11.09 27.09 -4.56
C ARG A 397 10.72 26.31 -5.81
N ALA A 398 11.54 25.35 -6.22
CA ALA A 398 11.26 24.52 -7.38
C ALA A 398 9.92 23.78 -7.24
N HIS A 399 9.62 23.22 -6.06
CA HIS A 399 8.33 22.58 -5.80
C HIS A 399 7.16 23.58 -5.77
N ALA A 400 7.34 24.76 -5.18
CA ALA A 400 6.32 25.79 -5.10
C ALA A 400 5.99 26.41 -6.47
N GLU A 401 7.00 26.77 -7.26
CA GLU A 401 6.84 27.38 -8.59
C GLU A 401 6.26 26.40 -9.62
N ARG A 402 6.62 25.11 -9.51
CA ARG A 402 6.14 24.06 -10.42
C ARG A 402 4.83 23.41 -9.97
N PHE A 403 4.20 23.85 -8.86
CA PHE A 403 2.99 23.21 -8.31
C PHE A 403 1.85 23.07 -9.32
N THR A 404 1.66 24.07 -10.19
CA THR A 404 0.65 24.05 -11.26
C THR A 404 1.18 23.59 -12.61
N LEU A 405 2.49 23.34 -12.73
CA LEU A 405 3.13 22.94 -13.98
C LEU A 405 3.09 21.42 -14.12
N GLU A 406 2.62 20.98 -15.28
CA GLU A 406 2.59 19.58 -15.64
C GLU A 406 3.99 18.96 -15.53
N PRO A 407 4.11 17.75 -14.94
CA PRO A 407 5.39 17.06 -14.84
C PRO A 407 6.02 16.83 -16.21
N SER A 408 7.29 17.25 -16.36
CA SER A 408 8.00 17.05 -17.62
C SER A 408 8.40 15.59 -17.82
N ALA A 409 8.70 15.19 -19.06
CA ALA A 409 9.25 13.87 -19.34
C ALA A 409 10.54 13.59 -18.55
N ALA A 410 11.39 14.60 -18.33
CA ALA A 410 12.60 14.46 -17.52
C ALA A 410 12.30 14.19 -16.04
N GLU A 411 11.27 14.84 -15.48
CA GLU A 411 10.82 14.59 -14.10
C GLU A 411 10.28 13.15 -13.96
N VAL A 412 9.44 12.71 -14.90
CA VAL A 412 8.89 11.33 -14.92
C VAL A 412 10.01 10.29 -15.08
N ARG A 413 10.99 10.56 -15.94
CA ARG A 413 12.20 9.74 -16.09
C ARG A 413 12.97 9.62 -14.77
N GLY A 414 13.14 10.73 -14.06
CA GLY A 414 13.79 10.76 -12.75
C GLY A 414 13.06 9.90 -11.72
N LEU A 415 11.72 10.01 -11.67
CA LEU A 415 10.88 9.18 -10.80
C LEU A 415 11.02 7.69 -11.13
N TYR A 416 10.99 7.34 -12.41
CA TYR A 416 11.13 5.96 -12.88
C TYR A 416 12.46 5.35 -12.44
N PHE A 417 13.58 5.96 -12.78
CA PHE A 417 14.90 5.39 -12.48
C PHE A 417 15.22 5.42 -10.98
N ALA A 418 14.75 6.42 -10.24
CA ALA A 418 14.89 6.42 -8.79
C ALA A 418 14.14 5.23 -8.16
N ALA A 419 12.90 4.99 -8.57
CA ALA A 419 12.12 3.85 -8.11
C ALA A 419 12.74 2.50 -8.54
N ALA A 420 13.21 2.39 -9.78
CA ALA A 420 13.90 1.20 -10.30
C ALA A 420 15.20 0.90 -9.53
N ALA A 421 15.91 1.95 -9.09
CA ALA A 421 17.08 1.83 -8.21
C ALA A 421 16.73 1.50 -6.74
N GLY A 422 15.45 1.25 -6.43
CA GLY A 422 14.98 0.83 -5.10
C GLY A 422 14.51 1.97 -4.20
N ALA A 423 14.42 3.21 -4.68
CA ALA A 423 13.87 4.31 -3.89
C ALA A 423 12.40 4.04 -3.56
N ARG A 424 12.11 3.93 -2.26
CA ARG A 424 10.76 3.70 -1.76
C ARG A 424 9.99 5.01 -1.58
N ARG A 425 10.66 6.05 -1.09
CA ARG A 425 10.09 7.38 -0.86
C ARG A 425 10.77 8.40 -1.75
N LEU A 426 9.99 9.10 -2.57
CA LEU A 426 10.49 10.07 -3.52
C LEU A 426 10.11 11.49 -3.12
N ASP A 427 11.04 12.41 -3.35
CA ASP A 427 10.81 13.83 -3.15
C ASP A 427 10.14 14.44 -4.38
N VAL A 428 8.81 14.55 -4.31
CA VAL A 428 8.00 15.00 -5.43
C VAL A 428 6.87 15.89 -4.93
N ARG A 429 6.47 16.86 -5.77
CA ARG A 429 5.27 17.67 -5.53
C ARG A 429 4.02 16.86 -5.86
N THR A 430 2.93 17.16 -5.16
CA THR A 430 1.60 16.76 -5.63
C THR A 430 1.21 17.66 -6.81
N TYR A 431 0.72 17.06 -7.90
CA TYR A 431 0.18 17.75 -9.08
C TYR A 431 -1.22 17.23 -9.38
N VAL A 432 -2.13 18.16 -9.66
CA VAL A 432 -3.50 17.89 -10.13
C VAL A 432 -3.65 18.59 -11.47
N GLY A 433 -3.89 17.80 -12.50
CA GLY A 433 -4.08 18.28 -13.87
C GLY A 433 -5.46 18.92 -14.08
N PRO A 434 -5.95 18.97 -15.33
CA PRO A 434 -7.25 19.56 -15.67
C PRO A 434 -8.43 18.68 -15.21
N ALA A 435 -8.56 18.48 -13.90
CA ALA A 435 -9.59 17.66 -13.26
C ALA A 435 -10.16 18.33 -12.01
N ALA A 436 -11.41 18.02 -11.68
CA ALA A 436 -12.07 18.48 -10.47
C ALA A 436 -12.88 17.36 -9.83
N VAL A 437 -12.94 17.35 -8.49
CA VAL A 437 -13.80 16.43 -7.75
C VAL A 437 -15.25 16.87 -7.91
N ARG A 438 -16.13 15.92 -8.23
CA ARG A 438 -17.58 16.10 -8.37
C ARG A 438 -18.32 14.93 -7.75
N ASP A 439 -19.55 15.16 -7.32
CA ASP A 439 -20.47 14.07 -7.02
C ASP A 439 -20.92 13.42 -8.34
N ILE A 440 -20.85 12.10 -8.38
CA ILE A 440 -21.25 11.26 -9.52
C ILE A 440 -22.46 10.44 -9.07
N GLU A 441 -23.54 10.56 -9.83
CA GLU A 441 -24.78 9.85 -9.53
C GLU A 441 -24.55 8.34 -9.45
N GLY A 442 -24.90 7.73 -8.31
CA GLY A 442 -24.74 6.30 -8.07
C GLY A 442 -23.30 5.83 -7.82
N ALA A 443 -22.29 6.71 -7.86
CA ALA A 443 -20.88 6.35 -7.68
C ALA A 443 -20.14 7.22 -6.63
N GLY A 444 -20.87 7.99 -5.82
CA GLY A 444 -20.27 8.81 -4.78
C GLY A 444 -19.55 10.03 -5.37
N ARG A 445 -18.24 10.15 -5.14
CA ARG A 445 -17.43 11.22 -5.74
C ARG A 445 -16.54 10.64 -6.83
N GLY A 446 -16.25 11.44 -7.85
CA GLY A 446 -15.37 11.11 -8.94
C GLY A 446 -14.55 12.32 -9.39
N LEU A 447 -13.53 12.09 -10.21
CA LEU A 447 -12.80 13.15 -10.90
C LEU A 447 -13.39 13.36 -12.29
N VAL A 448 -13.58 14.62 -12.67
CA VAL A 448 -14.15 15.01 -13.97
C VAL A 448 -13.21 15.98 -14.67
N ALA A 449 -12.97 15.77 -15.96
CA ALA A 449 -12.13 16.63 -16.78
C ALA A 449 -12.71 18.06 -16.87
N THR A 450 -11.89 19.08 -16.63
CA THR A 450 -12.31 20.50 -16.63
C THR A 450 -12.17 21.18 -18.00
N ARG A 451 -11.37 20.59 -18.89
CA ARG A 451 -11.20 20.93 -20.31
C ARG A 451 -10.97 19.64 -21.11
N ASP A 452 -10.87 19.78 -22.43
CA ASP A 452 -10.40 18.68 -23.28
C ASP A 452 -8.94 18.35 -22.95
N VAL A 453 -8.62 17.05 -22.88
CA VAL A 453 -7.30 16.52 -22.55
C VAL A 453 -6.86 15.52 -23.63
N GLN A 454 -5.63 15.66 -24.10
CA GLN A 454 -5.01 14.78 -25.07
C GLN A 454 -4.40 13.53 -24.42
N PRO A 455 -4.29 12.42 -25.15
CA PRO A 455 -3.53 11.25 -24.69
C PRO A 455 -2.11 11.65 -24.25
N GLY A 456 -1.69 11.11 -23.10
CA GLY A 456 -0.38 11.32 -22.51
C GLY A 456 -0.26 12.50 -21.57
N GLU A 457 -1.19 13.46 -21.56
CA GLU A 457 -1.23 14.51 -20.54
C GLU A 457 -1.40 13.91 -19.14
N VAL A 458 -0.71 14.49 -18.15
CA VAL A 458 -0.75 14.07 -16.75
C VAL A 458 -2.03 14.56 -16.08
N ILE A 459 -2.74 13.64 -15.42
CA ILE A 459 -3.95 13.94 -14.64
C ILE A 459 -3.61 14.09 -13.15
N LEU A 460 -2.80 13.18 -12.60
CA LEU A 460 -2.42 13.19 -11.18
C LEU A 460 -0.95 12.80 -11.03
N LEU A 461 -0.27 13.47 -10.12
CA LEU A 461 0.97 13.00 -9.50
C LEU A 461 0.81 13.17 -7.99
N CYS A 462 0.70 12.08 -7.23
CA CYS A 462 0.36 12.16 -5.81
C CYS A 462 1.21 11.22 -4.97
N ARG A 463 1.70 11.74 -3.83
CA ARG A 463 2.37 10.92 -2.81
C ARG A 463 1.35 10.18 -1.95
N ALA A 464 1.75 9.02 -1.45
CA ALA A 464 0.97 8.29 -0.45
C ALA A 464 1.12 8.93 0.94
N VAL A 465 0.07 8.84 1.76
CA VAL A 465 0.13 9.24 3.17
C VAL A 465 0.57 8.04 4.01
N ALA A 466 1.66 8.16 4.77
CA ALA A 466 2.15 7.06 5.64
C ALA A 466 2.27 5.67 4.95
N PRO A 467 2.83 5.56 3.72
CA PRO A 467 2.91 4.30 2.99
C PRO A 467 3.71 3.25 3.77
N GLN A 468 3.27 1.99 3.65
CA GLN A 468 3.94 0.85 4.29
C GLN A 468 4.48 -0.15 3.28
N TYR A 469 5.71 -0.56 3.57
CA TYR A 469 6.44 -1.58 2.83
C TYR A 469 6.61 -2.83 3.71
N PRO A 470 6.77 -4.01 3.09
CA PRO A 470 7.11 -5.22 3.83
C PRO A 470 8.38 -5.01 4.66
N SER A 471 8.23 -5.01 5.98
CA SER A 471 9.31 -4.82 6.95
C SER A 471 8.89 -5.39 8.31
N GLY A 472 9.87 -5.88 9.08
CA GLY A 472 9.60 -6.47 10.39
C GLY A 472 8.96 -7.86 10.33
N PRO A 473 8.58 -8.42 11.49
CA PRO A 473 7.96 -9.74 11.56
C PRO A 473 6.60 -9.77 10.82
N PRO A 474 6.27 -10.87 10.13
CA PRO A 474 4.99 -10.99 9.46
C PRO A 474 3.84 -10.98 10.48
N VAL A 475 2.79 -10.21 10.21
CA VAL A 475 1.60 -10.10 11.05
C VAL A 475 0.37 -10.45 10.21
N LEU A 476 -0.47 -11.31 10.76
CA LEU A 476 -1.78 -11.62 10.22
C LEU A 476 -2.85 -11.14 11.19
N ARG A 477 -3.91 -10.55 10.64
CA ARG A 477 -5.12 -10.22 11.39
C ARG A 477 -6.30 -10.96 10.77
N LEU A 478 -6.94 -11.81 11.55
CA LEU A 478 -8.12 -12.56 11.13
C LEU A 478 -9.39 -11.94 11.70
N ASN A 479 -10.32 -11.60 10.81
CA ASN A 479 -11.66 -11.18 11.17
C ASN A 479 -12.50 -12.39 11.54
N LEU A 480 -12.90 -12.46 12.80
CA LEU A 480 -13.59 -13.62 13.34
C LEU A 480 -15.03 -13.77 12.82
N GLU A 481 -15.61 -12.72 12.23
CA GLU A 481 -17.00 -12.71 11.75
C GLU A 481 -17.11 -13.13 10.29
N ASN A 482 -16.24 -12.61 9.42
CA ASN A 482 -16.30 -12.86 7.98
C ASN A 482 -15.11 -13.65 7.43
N GLY A 483 -14.14 -14.02 8.28
CA GLY A 483 -12.97 -14.80 7.89
C GLY A 483 -11.92 -14.05 7.09
N LEU A 484 -12.07 -12.73 6.88
CA LEU A 484 -11.11 -11.93 6.14
C LEU A 484 -9.75 -11.93 6.85
N VAL A 485 -8.67 -12.10 6.10
CA VAL A 485 -7.30 -11.96 6.59
C VAL A 485 -6.65 -10.68 6.05
N SER A 486 -6.10 -9.87 6.95
CA SER A 486 -5.25 -8.71 6.61
C SER A 486 -3.78 -9.01 6.90
N THR A 487 -2.88 -8.44 6.10
CA THR A 487 -1.43 -8.70 6.15
C THR A 487 -0.63 -7.59 6.85
N SER A 488 0.66 -7.83 7.08
CA SER A 488 1.56 -6.93 7.81
C SER A 488 1.51 -5.48 7.31
N SER A 489 1.61 -5.28 5.99
CA SER A 489 1.60 -3.94 5.38
C SER A 489 0.28 -3.21 5.64
N GLN A 490 -0.85 -3.91 5.57
CA GLN A 490 -2.17 -3.32 5.80
C GLN A 490 -2.37 -2.94 7.28
N ILE A 491 -1.97 -3.82 8.20
CA ILE A 491 -2.06 -3.57 9.65
C ILE A 491 -1.14 -2.39 10.05
N ALA A 492 0.09 -2.39 9.53
CA ALA A 492 1.01 -1.28 9.74
C ALA A 492 0.47 0.01 9.11
N ALA A 493 -0.17 -0.05 7.95
CA ALA A 493 -0.69 1.14 7.26
C ALA A 493 -1.85 1.73 8.04
N GLN A 494 -2.69 0.91 8.65
CA GLN A 494 -3.73 1.36 9.55
C GLN A 494 -3.15 2.12 10.75
N SER A 495 -2.18 1.54 11.45
CA SER A 495 -1.50 2.20 12.57
C SER A 495 -0.79 3.50 12.13
N GLY A 496 -0.03 3.45 11.04
CA GLY A 496 0.71 4.60 10.50
C GLY A 496 -0.21 5.73 10.06
N LEU A 497 -1.33 5.41 9.42
CA LEU A 497 -2.33 6.39 9.02
C LEU A 497 -3.03 6.99 10.23
N ILE A 498 -3.41 6.20 11.24
CA ILE A 498 -3.94 6.72 12.52
C ILE A 498 -2.94 7.72 13.14
N HIS A 499 -1.65 7.36 13.20
CA HIS A 499 -0.62 8.23 13.79
C HIS A 499 -0.46 9.52 12.98
N ALA A 500 -0.46 9.44 11.64
CA ALA A 500 -0.41 10.61 10.77
C ALA A 500 -1.63 11.53 10.95
N LEU A 501 -2.84 10.98 11.09
CA LEU A 501 -4.07 11.75 11.32
C LEU A 501 -4.11 12.44 12.69
N VAL A 502 -3.51 11.81 13.71
CA VAL A 502 -3.36 12.41 15.04
C VAL A 502 -2.32 13.52 15.00
N ASP A 503 -1.20 13.28 14.30
CA ASP A 503 -0.10 14.23 14.21
C ASP A 503 -0.46 15.46 13.36
N ARG A 504 -1.18 15.24 12.26
CA ARG A 504 -1.63 16.23 11.28
C ARG A 504 -3.15 16.17 11.10
N PRO A 505 -3.92 16.85 11.96
CA PRO A 505 -5.39 16.85 11.89
C PRO A 505 -5.97 17.31 10.54
N GLU A 506 -5.24 18.15 9.80
CA GLU A 506 -5.61 18.57 8.45
C GLU A 506 -5.71 17.40 7.43
N LEU A 507 -5.08 16.26 7.71
CA LEU A 507 -5.20 15.05 6.90
C LEU A 507 -6.52 14.28 7.16
N GLN A 508 -7.28 14.61 8.20
CA GLN A 508 -8.52 13.91 8.51
C GLN A 508 -9.57 14.07 7.41
N LEU A 509 -9.73 15.27 6.85
CA LEU A 509 -10.67 15.51 5.77
C LEU A 509 -10.34 14.68 4.51
N PRO A 510 -9.12 14.74 3.92
CA PRO A 510 -8.83 13.93 2.75
C PRO A 510 -8.91 12.42 3.02
N VAL A 511 -8.50 11.94 4.20
CA VAL A 511 -8.48 10.50 4.47
C VAL A 511 -9.83 9.96 4.94
N LEU A 512 -10.41 10.55 6.00
CA LEU A 512 -11.68 10.11 6.57
C LEU A 512 -12.87 10.59 5.74
N GLY A 513 -12.66 11.54 4.82
CA GLY A 513 -13.63 11.90 3.81
C GLY A 513 -13.87 10.79 2.79
N LEU A 514 -12.96 9.82 2.63
CA LEU A 514 -13.19 8.62 1.80
C LEU A 514 -14.21 7.68 2.42
N THR A 515 -14.87 6.88 1.59
CA THR A 515 -15.83 5.88 2.08
C THR A 515 -15.08 4.66 2.64
N ALA A 516 -15.53 4.14 3.78
CA ALA A 516 -14.91 3.01 4.47
C ALA A 516 -15.56 1.65 4.11
N GLY A 517 -16.24 1.58 2.97
CA GLY A 517 -17.04 0.42 2.55
C GLY A 517 -18.54 0.56 2.85
N PRO A 518 -19.34 -0.42 2.40
CA PRO A 518 -20.79 -0.38 2.53
C PRO A 518 -21.31 -0.68 3.95
N ASP A 519 -20.51 -1.40 4.75
CA ASP A 519 -20.93 -1.91 6.07
C ASP A 519 -20.72 -0.90 7.20
N LEU A 520 -19.98 0.18 6.95
CA LEU A 520 -19.67 1.21 7.95
C LEU A 520 -20.43 2.52 7.65
N PRO A 521 -21.00 3.18 8.68
CA PRO A 521 -21.62 4.48 8.49
C PRO A 521 -20.57 5.50 8.05
N TYR A 522 -20.97 6.40 7.14
CA TYR A 522 -20.11 7.48 6.68
C TYR A 522 -19.63 8.37 7.84
N SER A 523 -18.35 8.75 7.79
CA SER A 523 -17.84 9.77 8.70
C SER A 523 -18.48 11.13 8.39
N ALA A 524 -18.36 12.07 9.33
CA ALA A 524 -18.79 13.45 9.10
C ALA A 524 -18.08 14.10 7.89
N PHE A 525 -16.82 13.71 7.64
CA PHE A 525 -15.98 14.25 6.57
C PHE A 525 -16.43 13.85 5.15
N VAL A 526 -17.20 12.76 5.00
CA VAL A 526 -17.67 12.31 3.67
C VAL A 526 -18.56 13.37 3.01
N ARG A 527 -19.30 14.14 3.81
CA ARG A 527 -20.25 15.16 3.36
C ARG A 527 -19.60 16.52 3.11
N GLU A 528 -18.34 16.68 3.52
CA GLU A 528 -17.59 17.93 3.34
C GLU A 528 -17.03 18.02 1.92
N PRO A 529 -16.84 19.24 1.37
CA PRO A 529 -16.15 19.43 0.10
C PRO A 529 -14.76 18.79 0.11
N TYR A 530 -14.50 17.90 -0.84
CA TYR A 530 -13.24 17.15 -0.85
C TYR A 530 -12.06 18.03 -1.29
N PRO A 531 -10.94 18.05 -0.54
CA PRO A 531 -9.80 18.88 -0.87
C PRO A 531 -8.99 18.30 -2.03
N VAL A 532 -8.62 19.15 -2.98
CA VAL A 532 -7.73 18.80 -4.11
C VAL A 532 -6.24 18.97 -3.78
N SER A 533 -5.93 19.62 -2.66
CA SER A 533 -4.58 19.78 -2.13
C SER A 533 -4.59 19.54 -0.62
N VAL A 534 -3.47 19.05 -0.07
CA VAL A 534 -3.32 18.92 1.37
C VAL A 534 -3.31 20.32 2.00
N PRO A 535 -4.17 20.60 3.00
CA PRO A 535 -4.12 21.90 3.69
C PRO A 535 -2.79 22.08 4.45
N SER A 536 -2.36 23.32 4.64
CA SER A 536 -1.17 23.67 5.43
C SER A 536 -1.31 23.21 6.90
N LEU A 537 -0.16 23.08 7.57
CA LEU A 537 -0.10 22.77 9.01
C LEU A 537 -0.96 23.76 9.82
N ARG A 538 -1.79 23.22 10.70
CA ARG A 538 -2.65 24.03 11.58
C ARG A 538 -1.86 24.65 12.74
N GLU A 539 -2.15 25.91 13.04
CA GLU A 539 -1.56 26.64 14.18
C GLU A 539 -2.25 26.32 15.52
N ASP A 540 -3.50 25.86 15.49
CA ASP A 540 -4.43 25.82 16.63
C ASP A 540 -4.60 24.45 17.31
N ALA A 541 -3.99 23.38 16.80
CA ALA A 541 -4.32 22.02 17.23
C ALA A 541 -3.48 21.53 18.43
N HIS A 542 -3.76 22.00 19.65
CA HIS A 542 -3.21 21.37 20.86
C HIS A 542 -4.00 20.14 21.32
N GLU A 543 -5.29 20.06 20.98
CA GLU A 543 -6.13 18.92 21.31
C GLU A 543 -6.09 17.89 20.18
N ARG A 544 -5.89 16.62 20.55
CA ARG A 544 -5.78 15.53 19.58
C ARG A 544 -7.15 15.17 19.06
N PRO A 545 -7.32 15.09 17.74
CA PRO A 545 -8.60 14.71 17.20
C PRO A 545 -8.85 13.22 17.43
N ALA A 546 -10.12 12.85 17.58
CA ALA A 546 -10.52 11.46 17.61
C ALA A 546 -10.28 10.82 16.23
N VAL A 547 -9.72 9.61 16.22
CA VAL A 547 -9.51 8.83 14.99
C VAL A 547 -10.12 7.45 15.18
N ASP A 548 -11.13 7.11 14.38
CA ASP A 548 -11.78 5.82 14.43
C ASP A 548 -10.93 4.77 13.71
N ALA A 549 -10.34 3.83 14.47
CA ALA A 549 -9.48 2.79 13.91
C ALA A 549 -10.21 1.87 12.92
N ALA A 550 -11.49 1.55 13.18
CA ALA A 550 -12.27 0.69 12.29
C ALA A 550 -12.63 1.41 10.98
N TYR A 551 -12.93 2.71 11.06
CA TYR A 551 -13.16 3.51 9.86
C TYR A 551 -11.88 3.62 9.00
N VAL A 552 -10.72 3.86 9.62
CA VAL A 552 -9.43 3.89 8.91
C VAL A 552 -9.14 2.55 8.23
N ASP A 553 -9.45 1.44 8.89
CA ASP A 553 -9.30 0.11 8.30
C ASP A 553 -10.16 -0.08 7.04
N GLY A 554 -11.43 0.32 7.11
CA GLY A 554 -12.34 0.31 5.97
C GLY A 554 -11.84 1.21 4.85
N VAL A 555 -11.37 2.42 5.16
CA VAL A 555 -10.76 3.31 4.15
C VAL A 555 -9.61 2.60 3.45
N LEU A 556 -8.68 2.00 4.16
CA LEU A 556 -7.56 1.28 3.56
C LEU A 556 -8.03 0.10 2.69
N ARG A 557 -8.99 -0.69 3.18
CA ARG A 557 -9.49 -1.87 2.46
C ARG A 557 -10.11 -1.54 1.09
N PHE A 558 -10.77 -0.39 0.97
CA PHE A 558 -11.50 -0.01 -0.23
C PHE A 558 -10.77 1.02 -1.10
N ASN A 559 -9.77 1.73 -0.55
CA ASN A 559 -9.14 2.88 -1.21
C ASN A 559 -7.61 2.82 -1.26
N ALA A 560 -6.95 1.90 -0.55
CA ALA A 560 -5.50 1.79 -0.61
C ALA A 560 -5.07 1.18 -1.94
N PHE A 561 -3.98 1.71 -2.48
CA PHE A 561 -3.30 1.15 -3.63
C PHE A 561 -2.17 0.23 -3.16
N GLY A 562 -1.98 -0.85 -3.90
CA GLY A 562 -0.85 -1.75 -3.78
C GLY A 562 -0.65 -2.39 -5.15
N PRO A 563 0.57 -2.75 -5.56
CA PRO A 563 0.76 -3.51 -6.79
C PRO A 563 -0.14 -4.75 -6.73
N SER A 564 -0.89 -4.98 -7.81
CA SER A 564 -1.70 -6.18 -7.96
C SER A 564 -0.82 -7.41 -7.82
N ALA A 565 -1.34 -8.48 -7.20
CA ALA A 565 -0.66 -9.75 -6.89
C ALA A 565 0.13 -10.38 -8.07
N ALA A 566 -0.11 -9.94 -9.32
CA ALA A 566 0.63 -10.37 -10.50
C ALA A 566 2.09 -9.85 -10.57
N ILE A 567 2.39 -8.64 -10.06
CA ILE A 567 3.76 -8.10 -10.05
C ILE A 567 4.57 -8.71 -8.88
N ASP A 568 3.88 -9.04 -7.80
CA ASP A 568 4.44 -9.69 -6.61
C ASP A 568 4.85 -11.16 -6.87
N ALA A 569 4.15 -11.85 -7.80
CA ALA A 569 4.53 -13.20 -8.24
C ALA A 569 5.89 -13.26 -8.94
N ALA A 570 6.29 -12.20 -9.66
CA ALA A 570 7.59 -12.12 -10.33
C ALA A 570 8.73 -11.69 -9.40
N SER A 571 8.42 -10.97 -8.32
CA SER A 571 9.40 -10.47 -7.34
C SER A 571 9.55 -11.36 -6.10
N GLY A 572 8.74 -12.42 -5.97
CA GLY A 572 8.73 -13.29 -4.79
C GLY A 572 8.29 -12.59 -3.50
N ALA A 573 7.78 -11.35 -3.58
CA ALA A 573 7.31 -10.60 -2.43
C ALA A 573 5.89 -11.07 -2.06
N VAL A 574 5.78 -11.87 -1.00
CA VAL A 574 4.51 -12.50 -0.57
C VAL A 574 3.51 -11.49 0.06
N PHE A 575 3.86 -10.21 0.16
CA PHE A 575 2.98 -9.20 0.76
C PHE A 575 2.91 -7.90 -0.07
N PRO A 576 1.69 -7.46 -0.43
CA PRO A 576 1.51 -6.22 -1.17
C PRO A 576 1.87 -5.02 -0.29
N ARG A 577 2.36 -3.96 -0.93
CA ARG A 577 2.51 -2.63 -0.31
C ARG A 577 1.12 -2.06 -0.01
N ALA A 578 0.99 -1.29 1.06
CA ALA A 578 -0.25 -0.58 1.39
C ALA A 578 0.01 0.92 1.34
N MET A 579 -0.51 1.57 0.30
CA MET A 579 -0.26 2.98 0.00
C MET A 579 -1.60 3.72 -0.12
N PRO A 580 -2.03 4.45 0.93
CA PRO A 580 -3.23 5.27 0.82
C PRO A 580 -2.87 6.55 0.06
N HIS A 581 -3.47 6.71 -1.12
CA HIS A 581 -3.38 7.93 -1.92
C HIS A 581 -4.76 8.59 -1.93
N PRO A 582 -5.05 9.54 -1.02
CA PRO A 582 -6.41 9.99 -0.81
C PRO A 582 -7.04 10.63 -2.06
N LEU A 583 -6.32 11.48 -2.79
CA LEU A 583 -6.88 12.10 -3.99
C LEU A 583 -7.09 11.09 -5.14
N PRO A 584 -6.10 10.26 -5.52
CA PRO A 584 -6.32 9.19 -6.49
C PRO A 584 -7.44 8.21 -6.13
N ALA A 585 -7.69 7.95 -4.84
CA ALA A 585 -8.78 7.09 -4.39
C ALA A 585 -10.19 7.61 -4.74
N ILE A 586 -10.32 8.87 -5.16
CA ILE A 586 -11.58 9.42 -5.68
C ILE A 586 -11.91 8.92 -7.09
N LEU A 587 -10.94 8.38 -7.83
CA LEU A 587 -11.20 7.82 -9.16
C LEU A 587 -12.14 6.63 -9.06
N ASN A 588 -13.26 6.68 -9.78
CA ASN A 588 -14.19 5.58 -9.87
C ASN A 588 -13.68 4.47 -10.81
N HIS A 589 -14.31 3.31 -10.69
CA HIS A 589 -13.95 2.14 -11.46
C HIS A 589 -14.55 2.10 -12.87
N ALA A 590 -13.71 1.78 -13.86
CA ALA A 590 -14.15 1.13 -15.09
C ALA A 590 -13.22 -0.03 -15.45
N CYS A 591 -13.80 -1.18 -15.89
CA CYS A 591 -12.99 -2.28 -16.43
C CYS A 591 -12.26 -1.88 -17.73
N LEU A 592 -12.77 -0.87 -18.44
CA LEU A 592 -12.15 -0.25 -19.60
C LEU A 592 -11.81 1.20 -19.21
N PRO A 593 -10.59 1.46 -18.71
CA PRO A 593 -10.24 2.76 -18.17
C PRO A 593 -9.90 3.77 -19.27
N ASN A 594 -9.91 5.06 -18.90
CA ASN A 594 -9.49 6.15 -19.77
C ASN A 594 -8.17 6.81 -19.33
N VAL A 595 -7.60 6.34 -18.22
CA VAL A 595 -6.27 6.71 -17.73
C VAL A 595 -5.40 5.49 -17.45
N SER A 596 -4.09 5.68 -17.64
CA SER A 596 -3.04 4.78 -17.18
C SER A 596 -2.61 5.26 -15.80
N THR A 597 -2.31 4.35 -14.90
CA THR A 597 -1.78 4.70 -13.59
C THR A 597 -0.59 3.82 -13.24
N THR A 598 0.54 4.46 -12.98
CA THR A 598 1.81 3.84 -12.64
C THR A 598 2.23 4.21 -11.22
N PHE A 599 3.07 3.36 -10.63
CA PHE A 599 3.61 3.57 -9.30
C PHE A 599 5.13 3.68 -9.35
N HIS A 600 5.68 4.73 -8.77
CA HIS A 600 7.12 4.98 -8.64
C HIS A 600 7.41 5.21 -7.15
N GLY A 601 7.89 4.18 -6.44
CA GLY A 601 8.07 4.28 -4.98
C GLY A 601 6.72 4.42 -4.24
N ASP A 602 6.51 5.55 -3.58
CA ASP A 602 5.28 6.00 -2.91
C ASP A 602 4.49 7.02 -3.75
N VAL A 603 4.81 7.16 -5.02
CA VAL A 603 4.21 8.14 -5.93
C VAL A 603 3.32 7.43 -6.94
N LEU A 604 2.08 7.90 -7.06
CA LEU A 604 1.14 7.50 -8.09
C LEU A 604 1.15 8.56 -9.20
N LEU A 605 1.38 8.13 -10.44
CA LEU A 605 1.27 8.95 -11.65
C LEU A 605 0.10 8.44 -12.47
N SER A 606 -0.85 9.32 -12.82
CA SER A 606 -1.98 9.02 -13.70
C SER A 606 -1.94 9.86 -14.95
N ARG A 607 -2.09 9.25 -16.13
CA ARG A 607 -2.01 9.91 -17.45
C ARG A 607 -3.18 9.52 -18.33
N ALA A 608 -3.63 10.41 -19.21
CA ALA A 608 -4.70 10.11 -20.16
C ALA A 608 -4.28 9.03 -21.18
N LEU A 609 -5.06 7.95 -21.32
CA LEU A 609 -4.83 6.92 -22.35
C LEU A 609 -5.49 7.25 -23.67
N VAL A 610 -6.62 7.96 -23.59
CA VAL A 610 -7.47 8.33 -24.71
C VAL A 610 -7.82 9.81 -24.58
N PRO A 611 -8.30 10.47 -25.66
CA PRO A 611 -8.81 11.82 -25.55
C PRO A 611 -9.92 11.90 -24.50
N LEU A 612 -9.82 12.86 -23.57
CA LEU A 612 -10.82 13.09 -22.53
C LEU A 612 -11.55 14.41 -22.83
N PRO A 613 -12.78 14.38 -23.35
CA PRO A 613 -13.57 15.59 -23.54
C PRO A 613 -13.88 16.27 -22.20
N LYS A 614 -14.01 17.59 -22.20
CA LYS A 614 -14.48 18.35 -21.03
C LYS A 614 -15.77 17.74 -20.47
N GLY A 615 -15.79 17.54 -19.16
CA GLY A 615 -16.95 17.01 -18.44
C GLY A 615 -17.03 15.48 -18.40
N ILE A 616 -16.11 14.76 -19.05
CA ILE A 616 -16.05 13.31 -18.92
C ILE A 616 -15.48 12.91 -17.56
N GLU A 617 -16.04 11.85 -16.98
CA GLU A 617 -15.51 11.23 -15.77
C GLU A 617 -14.18 10.52 -16.08
N ILE A 618 -13.21 10.70 -15.19
CA ILE A 618 -11.90 10.06 -15.23
C ILE A 618 -11.97 8.80 -14.38
N VAL A 619 -11.68 7.65 -14.99
CA VAL A 619 -11.92 6.32 -14.40
C VAL A 619 -10.69 5.41 -14.50
N HIS A 620 -10.42 4.67 -13.42
CA HIS A 620 -9.27 3.78 -13.26
C HIS A 620 -9.73 2.32 -12.99
N PRO A 621 -8.95 1.27 -13.33
CA PRO A 621 -9.36 -0.10 -13.07
C PRO A 621 -9.03 -0.58 -11.63
N TYR A 622 -10.04 -0.72 -10.75
CA TYR A 622 -9.91 -1.45 -9.48
C TYR A 622 -9.64 -2.95 -9.70
N VAL A 623 -10.18 -3.49 -10.80
CA VAL A 623 -9.93 -4.85 -11.28
C VAL A 623 -9.48 -4.77 -12.73
N ARG A 624 -8.58 -5.67 -13.12
CA ARG A 624 -8.05 -5.77 -14.48
C ARG A 624 -9.17 -6.09 -15.48
N GLY A 625 -9.28 -5.32 -16.55
CA GLY A 625 -10.26 -5.53 -17.62
C GLY A 625 -10.05 -6.80 -18.41
N GLU A 626 -8.81 -7.29 -18.44
CA GLU A 626 -8.35 -8.50 -19.13
C GLU A 626 -8.88 -9.80 -18.47
N LEU A 627 -9.32 -9.73 -17.21
CA LEU A 627 -9.88 -10.88 -16.53
C LEU A 627 -11.27 -11.24 -17.10
N PRO A 628 -11.68 -12.52 -17.09
CA PRO A 628 -13.02 -12.91 -17.53
C PRO A 628 -14.13 -12.18 -16.77
N TYR A 629 -15.24 -11.89 -17.45
CA TYR A 629 -16.34 -11.09 -16.91
C TYR A 629 -16.81 -11.54 -15.52
N ALA A 630 -17.04 -12.84 -15.32
CA ALA A 630 -17.48 -13.40 -14.03
C ALA A 630 -16.47 -13.14 -12.90
N VAL A 631 -15.16 -13.20 -13.20
CA VAL A 631 -14.09 -12.92 -12.24
C VAL A 631 -14.09 -11.44 -11.86
N ARG A 632 -14.27 -10.54 -12.84
CA ARG A 632 -14.38 -9.10 -12.59
C ARG A 632 -15.59 -8.78 -11.70
N GLN A 633 -16.76 -9.36 -12.00
CA GLN A 633 -17.97 -9.16 -11.17
C GLN A 633 -17.76 -9.68 -9.74
N ALA A 634 -17.15 -10.85 -9.56
CA ALA A 634 -16.85 -11.41 -8.25
C ALA A 634 -15.90 -10.51 -7.44
N GLN A 635 -14.83 -10.01 -8.05
CA GLN A 635 -13.87 -9.13 -7.38
C GLN A 635 -14.44 -7.74 -7.04
N LEU A 636 -15.33 -7.21 -7.89
CA LEU A 636 -16.00 -5.91 -7.66
C LEU A 636 -17.14 -5.98 -6.65
N SER A 637 -17.72 -7.16 -6.41
CA SER A 637 -18.89 -7.33 -5.54
C SER A 637 -18.74 -6.69 -4.15
N LYS A 638 -17.53 -6.70 -3.59
CA LYS A 638 -17.22 -6.09 -2.28
C LYS A 638 -17.52 -4.58 -2.23
N HIS A 639 -17.47 -3.88 -3.36
CA HIS A 639 -17.69 -2.43 -3.44
C HIS A 639 -19.17 -2.04 -3.53
N ALA A 640 -20.09 -3.02 -3.55
CA ALA A 640 -21.55 -2.80 -3.57
C ALA A 640 -22.06 -1.91 -4.73
N PHE A 641 -21.44 -2.01 -5.92
CA PHE A 641 -21.93 -1.40 -7.16
C PHE A 641 -21.84 -2.39 -8.33
N GLN A 642 -22.54 -2.09 -9.43
CA GLN A 642 -22.44 -2.85 -10.68
C GLN A 642 -21.72 -2.00 -11.74
N CYS A 643 -20.61 -2.48 -12.27
CA CYS A 643 -19.88 -1.75 -13.32
C CYS A 643 -20.67 -1.78 -14.64
N ALA A 644 -20.91 -0.59 -15.20
CA ALA A 644 -21.63 -0.40 -16.45
C ALA A 644 -20.75 0.22 -17.55
N CYS A 645 -19.42 0.04 -17.49
CA CYS A 645 -18.53 0.48 -18.57
C CYS A 645 -18.81 -0.28 -19.88
N GLU A 646 -18.29 0.22 -21.00
CA GLU A 646 -18.49 -0.36 -22.33
C GLU A 646 -18.18 -1.87 -22.37
N LEU A 647 -17.02 -2.28 -21.84
CA LEU A 647 -16.65 -3.70 -21.79
C LEU A 647 -17.65 -4.55 -21.00
N CYS A 648 -18.12 -4.08 -19.84
CA CYS A 648 -19.11 -4.79 -19.03
C CYS A 648 -20.49 -4.85 -19.72
N ARG A 649 -20.89 -3.82 -20.46
CA ARG A 649 -22.13 -3.86 -21.26
C ARG A 649 -22.05 -4.89 -22.38
N LEU A 650 -20.91 -4.95 -23.08
CA LEU A 650 -20.67 -5.92 -24.14
C LEU A 650 -20.66 -7.36 -23.59
N ASP A 651 -19.94 -7.60 -22.49
CA ASP A 651 -19.90 -8.94 -21.86
C ASP A 651 -21.25 -9.36 -21.28
N ALA A 652 -22.04 -8.42 -20.76
CA ALA A 652 -23.41 -8.72 -20.32
C ALA A 652 -24.32 -9.09 -21.51
N ALA A 653 -24.15 -8.42 -22.66
CA ALA A 653 -24.91 -8.72 -23.88
C ALA A 653 -24.53 -10.09 -24.49
N ASP A 654 -23.31 -10.58 -24.27
CA ASP A 654 -22.89 -11.93 -24.68
C ASP A 654 -23.66 -13.05 -23.97
N GLY A 655 -24.24 -12.79 -22.79
CA GLY A 655 -25.01 -13.78 -22.03
C GLY A 655 -24.19 -15.05 -21.74
N ASP A 656 -24.74 -16.21 -22.10
CA ASP A 656 -24.08 -17.52 -21.90
C ASP A 656 -22.75 -17.65 -22.65
N GLY A 657 -22.56 -16.86 -23.71
CA GLY A 657 -21.30 -16.78 -24.46
C GLY A 657 -20.12 -16.39 -23.58
N ALA A 658 -20.30 -15.44 -22.66
CA ALA A 658 -19.25 -15.01 -21.73
C ALA A 658 -18.81 -16.15 -20.80
N GLN A 659 -19.75 -17.00 -20.35
CA GLN A 659 -19.42 -18.17 -19.51
C GLN A 659 -18.71 -19.26 -20.32
N MET A 660 -19.16 -19.51 -21.55
CA MET A 660 -18.53 -20.48 -22.45
C MET A 660 -17.08 -20.08 -22.76
N ARG A 661 -16.86 -18.79 -23.05
CA ARG A 661 -15.53 -18.23 -23.27
C ARG A 661 -14.63 -18.40 -22.06
N ALA A 662 -15.12 -18.11 -20.86
CA ALA A 662 -14.35 -18.31 -19.64
C ALA A 662 -13.90 -19.77 -19.45
N ARG A 663 -14.73 -20.75 -19.84
CA ARG A 663 -14.35 -22.17 -19.82
C ARG A 663 -13.27 -22.52 -20.84
N LEU A 664 -13.34 -21.95 -22.05
CA LEU A 664 -12.29 -22.12 -23.07
C LEU A 664 -10.95 -21.54 -22.60
N VAL A 665 -10.99 -20.33 -22.02
CA VAL A 665 -9.82 -19.63 -21.47
C VAL A 665 -9.20 -20.40 -20.29
N ALA A 666 -10.02 -20.98 -19.41
CA ALA A 666 -9.51 -21.74 -18.26
C ALA A 666 -9.10 -23.18 -18.60
N GLY A 667 -9.70 -23.77 -19.65
CA GLY A 667 -9.53 -25.18 -19.99
C GLY A 667 -8.50 -25.43 -21.09
N GLU A 668 -8.89 -25.21 -22.35
CA GLU A 668 -8.09 -25.63 -23.51
C GLU A 668 -6.96 -24.65 -23.86
N LEU A 669 -7.22 -23.34 -23.70
CA LEU A 669 -6.28 -22.29 -24.12
C LEU A 669 -4.89 -22.40 -23.46
N PRO A 670 -4.75 -22.67 -22.14
CA PRO A 670 -3.44 -22.77 -21.50
C PRO A 670 -2.55 -23.86 -22.11
N ALA A 671 -3.14 -25.00 -22.48
CA ALA A 671 -2.39 -26.09 -23.13
C ALA A 671 -1.90 -25.69 -24.52
N ILE A 672 -2.73 -24.98 -25.30
CA ILE A 672 -2.34 -24.46 -26.62
C ILE A 672 -1.20 -23.45 -26.49
N LEU A 673 -1.32 -22.47 -25.59
CA LEU A 673 -0.30 -21.46 -25.36
C LEU A 673 1.01 -22.05 -24.80
N ALA A 674 0.94 -23.07 -23.94
CA ALA A 674 2.13 -23.77 -23.43
C ALA A 674 2.89 -24.49 -24.56
N ARG A 675 2.17 -25.17 -25.47
CA ARG A 675 2.77 -25.78 -26.67
C ARG A 675 3.36 -24.73 -27.60
N SER A 676 2.63 -23.64 -27.87
CA SER A 676 3.13 -22.49 -28.64
C SER A 676 4.45 -21.96 -28.08
N GLY A 677 4.50 -21.67 -26.76
CA GLY A 677 5.70 -21.19 -26.11
C GLY A 677 6.88 -22.17 -26.22
N SER A 678 6.62 -23.48 -26.22
CA SER A 678 7.65 -24.51 -26.37
C SER A 678 8.25 -24.53 -27.77
N VAL A 679 7.42 -24.37 -28.81
CA VAL A 679 7.85 -24.28 -30.20
C VAL A 679 8.62 -22.98 -30.45
N LEU A 680 8.10 -21.83 -29.98
CA LEU A 680 8.77 -20.53 -30.14
C LEU A 680 10.16 -20.50 -29.47
N LYS A 681 10.34 -21.21 -28.35
CA LYS A 681 11.64 -21.30 -27.65
C LYS A 681 12.74 -21.94 -28.49
N MET A 682 12.40 -22.83 -29.43
CA MET A 682 13.38 -23.48 -30.31
C MET A 682 14.14 -22.46 -31.19
N ARG A 683 13.53 -21.28 -31.42
CA ARG A 683 14.03 -20.22 -32.29
C ARG A 683 14.80 -19.10 -31.59
N VAL A 684 14.88 -19.09 -30.25
CA VAL A 684 15.39 -17.94 -29.48
C VAL A 684 16.85 -17.58 -29.81
N ASN A 685 17.63 -18.52 -30.35
CA ASN A 685 19.01 -18.32 -30.83
C ASN A 685 19.25 -18.91 -32.23
N ALA A 686 18.20 -19.15 -33.01
CA ALA A 686 18.34 -19.76 -34.33
C ALA A 686 18.93 -18.74 -35.32
N THR A 687 20.12 -19.03 -35.86
CA THR A 687 20.77 -18.23 -36.91
C THR A 687 20.45 -18.74 -38.31
N GLU A 688 19.93 -19.97 -38.42
CA GLU A 688 19.61 -20.62 -39.68
C GLU A 688 18.15 -20.41 -40.05
N ALA A 689 17.85 -20.51 -41.35
CA ALA A 689 16.47 -20.48 -41.83
C ALA A 689 15.71 -21.72 -41.32
N PRO A 690 14.41 -21.60 -41.01
CA PRO A 690 13.65 -22.70 -40.45
C PRO A 690 13.53 -23.85 -41.45
N ASP A 691 13.83 -25.06 -40.99
CA ASP A 691 13.71 -26.26 -41.81
C ASP A 691 12.25 -26.68 -42.03
N ALA A 692 12.01 -27.69 -42.87
CA ALA A 692 10.65 -28.13 -43.20
C ALA A 692 9.87 -28.64 -41.98
N LYS A 693 10.54 -29.32 -41.05
CA LYS A 693 9.93 -29.92 -39.86
C LYS A 693 9.59 -28.83 -38.83
N GLU A 694 10.44 -27.83 -38.70
CA GLU A 694 10.17 -26.66 -37.88
C GLU A 694 8.99 -25.86 -38.43
N ARG A 695 8.95 -25.63 -39.75
CA ARG A 695 7.80 -24.96 -40.39
C ARG A 695 6.49 -25.72 -40.16
N GLU A 696 6.49 -27.03 -40.33
CA GLU A 696 5.33 -27.89 -40.05
C GLU A 696 4.88 -27.74 -38.58
N ALA A 697 5.81 -27.78 -37.61
CA ALA A 697 5.48 -27.58 -36.20
C ALA A 697 4.88 -26.18 -35.91
N HIS A 698 5.32 -25.14 -36.63
CA HIS A 698 4.72 -23.82 -36.52
C HIS A 698 3.32 -23.76 -37.15
N GLU A 699 3.10 -24.42 -38.30
CA GLU A 699 1.80 -24.50 -38.97
C GLU A 699 0.76 -25.25 -38.12
N ASP A 700 1.15 -26.37 -37.49
CA ASP A 700 0.28 -27.12 -36.57
C ASP A 700 -0.22 -26.26 -35.39
N ILE A 701 0.65 -25.43 -34.83
CA ILE A 701 0.27 -24.51 -33.75
C ILE A 701 -0.64 -23.41 -34.27
N VAL A 702 -0.38 -22.87 -35.46
CA VAL A 702 -1.25 -21.87 -36.09
C VAL A 702 -2.65 -22.43 -36.31
N GLU A 703 -2.78 -23.66 -36.82
CA GLU A 703 -4.09 -24.32 -36.99
C GLU A 703 -4.82 -24.46 -35.64
N ALA A 704 -4.11 -24.88 -34.59
CA ALA A 704 -4.69 -24.96 -33.24
C ALA A 704 -5.12 -23.60 -32.68
N LEU A 705 -4.35 -22.53 -32.96
CA LEU A 705 -4.65 -21.15 -32.54
C LEU A 705 -5.84 -20.59 -33.31
N GLU A 706 -5.91 -20.77 -34.63
CA GLU A 706 -7.05 -20.36 -35.44
C GLU A 706 -8.32 -21.12 -35.03
N GLY A 707 -8.22 -22.42 -34.75
CA GLY A 707 -9.33 -23.22 -34.24
C GLY A 707 -9.87 -22.78 -32.87
N ILE A 708 -9.01 -22.30 -31.96
CA ILE A 708 -9.49 -21.71 -30.69
C ILE A 708 -10.02 -20.28 -30.90
N ILE A 709 -9.43 -19.50 -31.82
CA ILE A 709 -9.95 -18.16 -32.20
C ILE A 709 -11.38 -18.29 -32.70
N ASP A 710 -11.68 -19.20 -33.61
CA ASP A 710 -13.03 -19.37 -34.19
C ASP A 710 -14.05 -19.76 -33.12
N ARG A 711 -13.68 -20.71 -32.24
CA ARG A 711 -14.56 -21.14 -31.14
C ARG A 711 -14.81 -20.02 -30.14
N MET A 712 -13.79 -19.25 -29.79
CA MET A 712 -13.95 -18.09 -28.93
C MET A 712 -14.74 -16.98 -29.63
N ALA A 713 -14.49 -16.72 -30.91
CA ALA A 713 -15.22 -15.74 -31.73
C ALA A 713 -16.73 -16.03 -31.75
N ALA A 714 -17.11 -17.32 -31.84
CA ALA A 714 -18.50 -17.77 -31.79
C ALA A 714 -19.20 -17.53 -30.44
N THR A 715 -18.46 -17.22 -29.37
CA THR A 715 -19.04 -16.87 -28.05
C THR A 715 -19.41 -15.39 -27.89
N TYR A 716 -19.03 -14.55 -28.84
CA TYR A 716 -19.33 -13.12 -28.81
C TYR A 716 -20.56 -12.82 -29.68
N GLN A 717 -21.39 -11.85 -29.26
CA GLN A 717 -22.56 -11.46 -30.05
C GLN A 717 -22.17 -10.88 -31.41
N PRO A 718 -22.98 -11.14 -32.47
CA PRO A 718 -22.86 -10.44 -33.74
C PRO A 718 -22.98 -8.93 -33.54
N GLY A 719 -21.95 -8.17 -33.92
CA GLY A 719 -21.93 -6.71 -33.78
C GLY A 719 -21.21 -6.15 -32.54
N ARG A 720 -20.62 -7.00 -31.67
CA ARG A 720 -19.79 -6.55 -30.53
C ARG A 720 -18.62 -5.64 -30.93
N GLY A 721 -18.13 -5.76 -32.16
CA GLY A 721 -16.91 -5.10 -32.62
C GLY A 721 -15.66 -5.91 -32.28
N SER A 722 -14.50 -5.22 -32.26
CA SER A 722 -13.17 -5.81 -32.07
C SER A 722 -12.75 -5.97 -30.61
N LEU A 723 -13.34 -5.22 -29.66
CA LEU A 723 -12.97 -5.26 -28.24
C LEU A 723 -13.28 -6.64 -27.61
N ARG A 724 -12.27 -7.51 -27.59
CA ARG A 724 -12.34 -8.94 -27.21
C ARG A 724 -11.07 -9.33 -26.44
N PRO A 725 -10.89 -8.83 -25.20
CA PRO A 725 -9.60 -8.88 -24.51
C PRO A 725 -9.01 -10.29 -24.36
N GLU A 726 -9.87 -11.32 -24.26
CA GLU A 726 -9.46 -12.71 -24.11
C GLU A 726 -8.82 -13.31 -25.38
N LEU A 727 -9.00 -12.69 -26.56
CA LEU A 727 -8.36 -13.12 -27.81
C LEU A 727 -6.97 -12.51 -28.03
N PHE A 728 -6.57 -11.51 -27.22
CA PHE A 728 -5.33 -10.75 -27.41
C PHE A 728 -4.09 -11.66 -27.51
N ASP A 729 -3.85 -12.47 -26.47
CA ASP A 729 -2.67 -13.35 -26.41
C ASP A 729 -2.69 -14.44 -27.49
N VAL A 730 -3.89 -14.85 -27.93
CA VAL A 730 -4.07 -15.86 -28.98
C VAL A 730 -3.62 -15.29 -30.33
N PHE A 731 -4.04 -14.06 -30.65
CA PHE A 731 -3.60 -13.37 -31.87
C PHE A 731 -2.10 -13.03 -31.83
N ARG A 732 -1.56 -12.63 -30.68
CA ARG A 732 -0.12 -12.41 -30.51
C ARG A 732 0.71 -13.67 -30.73
N SER A 733 0.26 -14.79 -30.16
CA SER A 733 0.87 -16.10 -30.38
C SER A 733 0.79 -16.48 -31.86
N CYS A 734 -0.37 -16.31 -32.50
CA CYS A 734 -0.55 -16.57 -33.92
C CYS A 734 0.40 -15.71 -34.78
N ALA A 735 0.55 -14.43 -34.46
CA ALA A 735 1.48 -13.54 -35.15
C ALA A 735 2.93 -14.01 -35.06
N ALA A 736 3.36 -14.50 -33.89
CA ALA A 736 4.71 -15.00 -33.69
C ALA A 736 4.98 -16.26 -34.51
N HIS A 737 4.01 -17.17 -34.63
CA HIS A 737 4.15 -18.36 -35.48
C HIS A 737 4.05 -18.02 -36.97
N ARG A 738 3.10 -17.16 -37.36
CA ARG A 738 2.97 -16.65 -38.74
C ARG A 738 4.22 -15.93 -39.20
N ALA A 739 5.00 -15.30 -38.32
CA ALA A 739 6.29 -14.71 -38.70
C ALA A 739 7.28 -15.72 -39.31
N VAL A 740 7.12 -17.02 -39.04
CA VAL A 740 7.95 -18.12 -39.57
C VAL A 740 7.33 -18.72 -40.83
N THR A 741 6.01 -18.88 -40.86
CA THR A 741 5.29 -19.61 -41.92
C THR A 741 4.78 -18.68 -43.04
N ASP A 742 4.27 -17.50 -42.67
CA ASP A 742 3.70 -16.49 -43.56
C ASP A 742 3.92 -15.07 -42.98
N PRO A 743 5.11 -14.48 -43.20
CA PRO A 743 5.48 -13.19 -42.64
C PRO A 743 4.51 -12.06 -43.01
N SER A 744 3.82 -12.18 -44.16
CA SER A 744 2.88 -11.16 -44.65
C SER A 744 1.65 -11.02 -43.75
N ARG A 745 1.22 -12.11 -43.11
CA ARG A 745 0.04 -12.12 -42.21
C ARG A 745 0.39 -11.85 -40.75
N SER A 746 1.67 -11.92 -40.37
CA SER A 746 2.11 -11.68 -38.98
C SER A 746 1.70 -10.29 -38.46
N ALA A 747 1.89 -9.24 -39.27
CA ALA A 747 1.53 -7.87 -38.87
C ALA A 747 0.01 -7.68 -38.72
N GLN A 748 -0.79 -8.34 -39.56
CA GLN A 748 -2.25 -8.32 -39.43
C GLN A 748 -2.70 -9.00 -38.13
N CYS A 749 -2.09 -10.14 -37.75
CA CYS A 749 -2.40 -10.78 -36.47
C CYS A 749 -2.03 -9.90 -35.26
N GLU A 750 -0.93 -9.15 -35.28
CA GLU A 750 -0.63 -8.18 -34.21
C GLU A 750 -1.63 -7.01 -34.19
N LEU A 751 -2.12 -6.56 -35.35
CA LEU A 751 -3.21 -5.57 -35.39
C LEU A 751 -4.52 -6.12 -34.83
N ASP A 752 -4.89 -7.35 -35.16
CA ASP A 752 -6.08 -8.00 -34.62
C ASP A 752 -5.97 -8.15 -33.10
N ALA A 753 -4.77 -8.47 -32.59
CA ALA A 753 -4.49 -8.45 -31.15
C ALA A 753 -4.69 -7.05 -30.55
N LEU A 754 -4.07 -6.01 -31.11
CA LEU A 754 -4.21 -4.63 -30.62
C LEU A 754 -5.67 -4.15 -30.65
N ALA A 755 -6.43 -4.52 -31.68
CA ALA A 755 -7.86 -4.23 -31.78
C ALA A 755 -8.67 -4.93 -30.68
N CYS A 756 -8.27 -6.15 -30.28
CA CYS A 756 -8.85 -6.85 -29.13
C CYS A 756 -8.68 -6.11 -27.80
N ALA A 757 -7.66 -5.27 -27.69
CA ALA A 757 -7.40 -4.40 -26.54
C ALA A 757 -7.99 -2.98 -26.66
N GLY A 758 -8.77 -2.71 -27.73
CA GLY A 758 -9.45 -1.43 -27.96
C GLY A 758 -8.65 -0.42 -28.77
N ALA A 759 -7.55 -0.82 -29.42
CA ALA A 759 -6.85 0.03 -30.36
C ALA A 759 -7.61 0.16 -31.69
N GLU A 760 -7.42 1.28 -32.38
CA GLU A 760 -7.93 1.50 -33.73
C GLU A 760 -6.76 1.80 -34.67
N ALA A 761 -6.68 1.07 -35.78
CA ALA A 761 -5.66 1.24 -36.80
C ALA A 761 -6.08 2.31 -37.81
N ARG A 762 -5.10 3.04 -38.36
CA ARG A 762 -5.35 3.92 -39.50
C ARG A 762 -5.59 3.08 -40.76
N GLU A 763 -6.39 3.60 -41.69
CA GLU A 763 -6.63 2.92 -42.99
C GLU A 763 -5.33 2.67 -43.76
N ASP A 764 -4.36 3.58 -43.63
CA ASP A 764 -3.06 3.53 -44.28
C ASP A 764 -1.99 2.75 -43.48
N TRP A 765 -2.37 1.96 -42.47
CA TRP A 765 -1.42 1.37 -41.51
C TRP A 765 -0.23 0.61 -42.14
N ALA A 766 -0.46 -0.03 -43.29
CA ALA A 766 0.55 -0.82 -44.02
C ALA A 766 1.43 0.02 -44.96
N ALA A 767 1.13 1.31 -45.15
CA ALA A 767 1.87 2.18 -46.05
C ALA A 767 3.29 2.47 -45.52
N PRO A 768 4.33 2.48 -46.38
CA PRO A 768 5.68 2.82 -45.98
C PRO A 768 5.80 4.30 -45.62
N HIS A 769 6.67 4.63 -44.66
CA HIS A 769 7.09 6.01 -44.45
C HIS A 769 7.94 6.49 -45.63
N SER A 770 7.69 7.71 -46.12
CA SER A 770 8.39 8.26 -47.29
C SER A 770 9.16 9.55 -46.99
N GLY A 771 9.28 9.94 -45.71
CA GLY A 771 9.83 11.22 -45.28
C GLY A 771 11.11 11.10 -44.44
N THR A 772 11.61 12.27 -44.03
CA THR A 772 12.70 12.43 -43.04
C THR A 772 12.19 12.96 -41.69
N GLY A 773 10.91 13.33 -41.60
CA GLY A 773 10.25 13.75 -40.36
C GLY A 773 9.72 12.56 -39.55
N GLU A 774 9.10 12.84 -38.40
CA GLU A 774 8.52 11.78 -37.57
C GLU A 774 7.46 10.97 -38.35
N PRO A 775 7.49 9.62 -38.30
CA PRO A 775 6.52 8.80 -39.01
C PRO A 775 5.15 8.92 -38.37
N ALA A 776 4.10 8.93 -39.19
CA ALA A 776 2.75 8.79 -38.68
C ALA A 776 2.58 7.44 -37.98
N ALA A 777 2.01 7.45 -36.77
CA ALA A 777 1.66 6.25 -36.05
C ALA A 777 0.74 5.34 -36.88
N VAL A 778 0.89 4.04 -36.66
CA VAL A 778 0.04 2.98 -37.22
C VAL A 778 -1.38 3.06 -36.66
N LEU A 779 -1.48 3.44 -35.39
CA LEU A 779 -2.76 3.56 -34.69
C LEU A 779 -3.29 4.99 -34.73
N SER A 780 -4.61 5.12 -34.81
CA SER A 780 -5.36 6.36 -34.54
C SER A 780 -5.79 6.44 -33.07
N ARG A 781 -5.98 5.29 -32.41
CA ARG A 781 -6.33 5.16 -31.00
C ARG A 781 -5.49 4.09 -30.33
N LEU A 782 -4.90 4.43 -29.19
CA LEU A 782 -4.12 3.50 -28.37
C LEU A 782 -5.04 2.47 -27.68
N PRO A 783 -4.50 1.27 -27.37
CA PRO A 783 -5.23 0.28 -26.59
C PRO A 783 -5.48 0.78 -25.17
N ALA A 784 -6.64 0.40 -24.61
CA ALA A 784 -7.02 0.73 -23.24
C ALA A 784 -6.78 -0.42 -22.24
N LEU A 785 -6.43 -1.60 -22.76
CA LEU A 785 -6.11 -2.82 -22.03
C LEU A 785 -4.79 -3.39 -22.53
N HIS A 786 -4.23 -4.38 -21.83
CA HIS A 786 -3.01 -5.08 -22.26
C HIS A 786 -1.86 -4.10 -22.58
N LEU A 787 -1.71 -3.03 -21.78
CA LEU A 787 -0.90 -1.85 -22.12
C LEU A 787 0.55 -2.22 -22.50
N ASP A 788 1.26 -2.93 -21.63
CA ASP A 788 2.65 -3.35 -21.89
C ASP A 788 2.75 -4.37 -23.02
N ALA A 789 1.87 -5.36 -23.03
CA ALA A 789 1.86 -6.40 -24.05
C ALA A 789 1.53 -5.83 -25.45
N SER A 790 0.83 -4.69 -25.51
CA SER A 790 0.56 -3.95 -26.73
C SER A 790 1.79 -3.19 -27.22
N ILE A 791 2.58 -2.58 -26.33
CA ILE A 791 3.87 -1.99 -26.71
C ILE A 791 4.79 -3.08 -27.28
N GLU A 792 4.84 -4.25 -26.62
CA GLU A 792 5.59 -5.40 -27.15
C GLU A 792 5.10 -5.86 -28.53
N ALA A 793 3.78 -5.87 -28.78
CA ALA A 793 3.21 -6.22 -30.07
C ALA A 793 3.68 -5.25 -31.18
N MET A 794 3.69 -3.96 -30.88
CA MET A 794 4.18 -2.92 -31.81
C MET A 794 5.68 -3.07 -32.09
N LEU A 795 6.49 -3.27 -31.05
CA LEU A 795 7.95 -3.46 -31.20
C LEU A 795 8.29 -4.76 -31.93
N ALA A 796 7.58 -5.86 -31.63
CA ALA A 796 7.73 -7.13 -32.33
C ALA A 796 7.38 -7.01 -33.81
N SER A 797 6.31 -6.27 -34.14
CA SER A 797 5.93 -5.97 -35.53
C SER A 797 7.02 -5.21 -36.26
N SER A 798 7.61 -4.18 -35.62
CA SER A 798 8.75 -3.46 -36.18
C SER A 798 9.94 -4.39 -36.45
N THR A 799 10.37 -5.17 -35.46
CA THR A 799 11.53 -6.06 -35.62
C THR A 799 11.33 -7.07 -36.75
N ARG A 800 10.13 -7.64 -36.89
CA ARG A 800 9.82 -8.61 -37.95
C ARG A 800 9.76 -7.98 -39.34
N LEU A 801 9.17 -6.78 -39.45
CA LEU A 801 9.12 -6.04 -40.72
C LEU A 801 10.51 -5.61 -41.18
N GLU A 802 11.35 -5.14 -40.25
CA GLU A 802 12.75 -4.82 -40.53
C GLU A 802 13.52 -6.05 -41.01
N ALA A 803 13.39 -7.18 -40.32
CA ALA A 803 13.99 -8.46 -40.73
C ALA A 803 13.48 -8.96 -42.10
N SER A 804 12.28 -8.55 -42.50
CA SER A 804 11.67 -8.86 -43.80
C SER A 804 12.04 -7.85 -44.89
N GLY A 805 12.96 -6.92 -44.64
CA GLY A 805 13.42 -5.92 -45.61
C GLY A 805 12.45 -4.75 -45.82
N GLN A 806 11.56 -4.46 -44.86
CA GLN A 806 10.58 -3.37 -44.91
C GLN A 806 10.81 -2.31 -43.81
N PRO A 807 11.98 -1.64 -43.78
CA PRO A 807 12.33 -0.70 -42.71
C PRO A 807 11.40 0.52 -42.66
N GLU A 808 10.85 0.94 -43.80
CA GLU A 808 9.91 2.07 -43.88
C GLU A 808 8.53 1.77 -43.28
N CYS A 809 8.12 0.49 -43.26
CA CYS A 809 6.92 0.07 -42.54
C CYS A 809 7.25 -0.15 -41.06
N ALA A 810 8.41 -0.76 -40.77
CA ALA A 810 8.89 -1.03 -39.41
C ALA A 810 8.98 0.24 -38.56
N ILE A 811 9.54 1.33 -39.10
CA ILE A 811 9.72 2.58 -38.35
C ILE A 811 8.40 3.18 -37.86
N ARG A 812 7.29 3.02 -38.59
CA ARG A 812 5.96 3.48 -38.14
C ARG A 812 5.46 2.69 -36.94
N TRP A 813 5.74 1.41 -36.89
CA TRP A 813 5.44 0.55 -35.74
C TRP A 813 6.26 0.96 -34.51
N THR A 814 7.55 1.25 -34.67
CA THR A 814 8.34 1.81 -33.57
C THR A 814 7.82 3.17 -33.13
N ALA A 815 7.47 4.08 -34.06
CA ALA A 815 6.87 5.38 -33.73
C ALA A 815 5.61 5.21 -32.86
N THR A 816 4.78 4.23 -33.22
CA THR A 816 3.56 3.89 -32.47
C THR A 816 3.88 3.37 -31.09
N ALA A 817 4.91 2.52 -30.93
CA ALA A 817 5.36 2.04 -29.64
C ALA A 817 5.91 3.18 -28.75
N VAL A 818 6.67 4.11 -29.34
CA VAL A 818 7.16 5.31 -28.61
C VAL A 818 5.99 6.17 -28.14
N TRP A 819 5.03 6.45 -29.02
CA TRP A 819 3.83 7.22 -28.66
C TRP A 819 2.98 6.52 -27.58
N ALA A 820 2.76 5.21 -27.72
CA ALA A 820 2.02 4.41 -26.75
C ALA A 820 2.70 4.45 -25.38
N HIS A 821 4.01 4.23 -25.34
CA HIS A 821 4.80 4.28 -24.12
C HIS A 821 4.76 5.65 -23.45
N ASP A 822 4.86 6.74 -24.22
CA ASP A 822 4.81 8.09 -23.68
C ASP A 822 3.43 8.40 -23.06
N CYS A 823 2.35 7.87 -23.65
CA CYS A 823 1.01 8.01 -23.09
C CYS A 823 0.79 7.15 -21.83
N ILE A 824 1.32 5.93 -21.81
CA ILE A 824 1.08 4.94 -20.75
C ILE A 824 1.97 5.21 -19.52
N ILE A 825 3.26 5.50 -19.74
CA ILE A 825 4.27 5.71 -18.69
C ILE A 825 4.88 7.11 -18.79
N GLY A 826 5.31 7.52 -19.98
CA GLY A 826 6.16 8.70 -20.19
C GLY A 826 7.63 8.45 -19.88
N GLY A 827 8.36 9.53 -19.57
CA GLY A 827 9.79 9.45 -19.24
C GLY A 827 10.73 9.44 -20.44
N GLY A 828 10.18 9.53 -21.66
CA GLY A 828 10.97 9.55 -22.89
C GLY A 828 11.56 8.20 -23.30
N LEU A 829 12.48 8.24 -24.28
CA LEU A 829 13.04 7.06 -24.91
C LEU A 829 13.93 6.25 -23.96
N ASP A 830 14.65 6.91 -23.06
CA ASP A 830 15.48 6.23 -22.03
C ASP A 830 14.67 5.22 -21.21
N VAL A 831 13.46 5.59 -20.77
CA VAL A 831 12.59 4.68 -20.00
C VAL A 831 12.07 3.55 -20.89
N LEU A 832 11.72 3.83 -22.15
CA LEU A 832 11.31 2.79 -23.09
C LEU A 832 12.44 1.78 -23.35
N VAL A 833 13.67 2.26 -23.52
CA VAL A 833 14.86 1.44 -23.76
C VAL A 833 15.19 0.58 -22.54
N ASP A 834 15.10 1.13 -21.33
CA ASP A 834 15.28 0.35 -20.10
C ASP A 834 14.27 -0.80 -20.00
N ARG A 835 13.00 -0.54 -20.31
CA ARG A 835 11.91 -1.52 -20.19
C ARG A 835 11.91 -2.60 -21.27
N PHE A 836 12.25 -2.24 -22.51
CA PHE A 836 12.05 -3.12 -23.67
C PHE A 836 13.30 -3.35 -24.52
N GLY A 837 14.39 -2.64 -24.26
CA GLY A 837 15.59 -2.62 -25.11
C GLY A 837 16.36 -3.94 -25.14
N GLU A 838 16.34 -4.72 -24.06
CA GLU A 838 16.97 -6.05 -24.05
C GLU A 838 16.35 -6.98 -25.10
N ARG A 839 15.02 -6.99 -25.19
CA ARG A 839 14.27 -7.89 -26.09
C ARG A 839 14.04 -7.31 -27.48
N TYR A 840 13.88 -5.99 -27.59
CA TYR A 840 13.48 -5.29 -28.82
C TYR A 840 14.51 -4.27 -29.31
N GLY A 841 15.78 -4.44 -28.93
CA GLY A 841 16.89 -3.59 -29.32
C GLY A 841 16.96 -3.24 -30.82
N PRO A 842 16.70 -4.17 -31.78
CA PRO A 842 16.68 -3.83 -33.20
C PRO A 842 15.70 -2.69 -33.55
N ALA A 843 14.44 -2.81 -33.09
CA ALA A 843 13.40 -1.80 -33.36
C ALA A 843 13.76 -0.42 -32.77
N LEU A 844 14.32 -0.39 -31.56
CA LEU A 844 14.71 0.87 -30.90
C LEU A 844 15.98 1.49 -31.52
N ARG A 845 16.93 0.67 -31.97
CA ARG A 845 18.10 1.15 -32.72
C ARG A 845 17.70 1.77 -34.04
N LEU A 846 16.73 1.17 -34.76
CA LEU A 846 16.18 1.73 -35.99
C LEU A 846 15.65 3.15 -35.76
N TRP A 847 14.92 3.36 -34.65
CA TRP A 847 14.45 4.69 -34.26
C TRP A 847 15.59 5.66 -33.93
N GLN A 848 16.54 5.24 -33.09
CA GLN A 848 17.70 6.05 -32.69
C GLN A 848 18.57 6.47 -33.88
N GLN A 849 18.81 5.57 -34.85
CA GLN A 849 19.60 5.87 -36.04
C GLN A 849 18.94 6.95 -36.92
N ARG A 850 17.61 6.97 -36.97
CA ARG A 850 16.86 7.84 -37.89
C ARG A 850 16.53 9.20 -37.28
N PHE A 851 16.27 9.24 -35.97
CA PHE A 851 15.81 10.44 -35.28
C PHE A 851 16.75 10.96 -34.19
N GLY A 852 17.83 10.23 -33.87
CA GLY A 852 19.04 10.77 -33.25
C GLY A 852 18.85 11.54 -31.94
N ARG A 853 17.81 11.24 -31.16
CA ARG A 853 17.61 11.89 -29.85
C ARG A 853 17.59 10.84 -28.74
N PRO A 854 18.45 10.99 -27.71
CA PRO A 854 18.25 10.29 -26.44
C PRO A 854 16.90 10.66 -25.81
#